data_AF-A0A6B3QFB4-F1
#
_entry.id   AF-A0A6B3QFB4-F1
#
_cell.length_a   1.000
_cell.length_b   1.000
_cell.length_c   1.000
_cell.angle_alpha   90.00
_cell.angle_beta   90.00
_cell.angle_gamma   90.00
#
_symmetry.space_group_name_H-M   'P 1'
#
loop_
_entity.id
_entity.type
_entity.pdbx_description
1 polymer ?
#
loop_
_entity_poly.entity_id
_entity_poly.type
_entity_poly.pdbx_seq_one_letter_code
_entity_poly.pdbx_strand_id
1 'polypeptide(L)'
;MSEHRGSAGGSVLFPRTGTVLPWVLTGPGAAAVRARSEALRTHLRASTEWSPAGVGQALLAGTGAGADTHRAVVLAGDRAQTLDALAALSAGADHPAVFTSTRANASPAGPVFVFPGQGSQWTGMARELLDSAPVFARKLHDCADAFAPYLGHSLLDSVTGAAGGPEPVGADVVQPALFAVMVALTDLWNAAGVTPGAVLGHSLGELAAAHVAGVLSLDDSARVVARWSQAQATLAGRGDMVSVLLPADELADLLDRRWPGRLVVAVENSPGSAVASGDLDAAAELVAHLTAEGIHARRVDVGLAAHSPHIDAILPRIRADIAPIRAHTPSIPVYSALHGRALDGTPMDAAYWCRNLRSTVRFADATRAALEAGHTTFVEVSPHPVLTTAMEVSATRAAHAATVLGTLRRGEGGPSRFLASLAELHVSGGDADLRTVLPASQAAGLPEAVLTAGSRGESADGDSRHEVLCARLAPLDPAERRAQLLTVVRESAAAALDGDDQGSIDGRRTFRDLGITSLAAVGIRDRLHSATGLRLSPTVVFDHPTPDALAAHLDTELFGTGADAEPAPAAGGRAVPHDEPMAIVGMACRYPGGVGAPADLWRTVLAGVDAVGPLPADRGWNIADGYDPELAGPGRFSQREGGFLHDAAEFDAEFFGISPREALAMDPQQRLALESAWEAIEDAGLDAHSLRGSRTGVFLGLITQDYGPRAGEPTTRAGAVEGHLFLGSTGSVASGRLSYTLGLEGPSLTIDTACSSSLVALHEACQALRTGDCDMALTGGVTVMPSTGMLVEFSRQRGLSPDGRCKAFSASADGFGLAEGVGMLVVERLSDARRLGHRVLAVVRGSAVNQDGASNGLSAPSGPAQQRVIRQALVNAGVQASQVDVVEAHGTGTKLGDPIEAQALQATYGQGRPAERPLWLGSLKSNIGHAQAAAGVGGVIKMVMALREGVLPPTLHADEPSPHIDWSAGQVRLLTEEREWPEAGHPRRAGVSSFGVSGTNAHVILEAAPGTGGAPEVSDGVLGSAPETVPWVLSAASPDALRAQAERLRGHVAERPGLASADVAFALATRRTALEYRAVAVGAERDELLDTLDALSAGRPAPRAVPGDAAAHSRRPVFVFPGQGSQWAGMAVELLDSSPVFADSMHACAEALNEFVEWNLLEVLRSDDEELSNRVDVVQPVLWAVMVSLAALWQACGVRPAAVVGHSQGEIAAAVVAGGLSLRDGARVVALRSAVIARLLAGKG
;
A
#
# COMPACT_ATOMS: atom_id res chain seq x y z
N MET A 1 21.35 -21.69 -39.42
CA MET A 1 19.96 -21.96 -39.86
C MET A 1 19.05 -21.39 -38.78
N SER A 2 18.88 -20.08 -38.64
CA SER A 2 18.06 -19.15 -39.45
C SER A 2 16.64 -19.64 -39.73
N GLU A 3 15.68 -18.78 -39.36
CA GLU A 3 14.24 -18.76 -39.68
C GLU A 3 13.30 -19.65 -38.84
N HIS A 4 12.70 -19.05 -37.79
CA HIS A 4 11.24 -18.99 -37.57
C HIS A 4 10.96 -18.24 -36.25
N ARG A 5 10.72 -16.92 -36.32
CA ARG A 5 9.99 -16.18 -35.29
C ARG A 5 8.75 -15.58 -35.96
N GLY A 6 7.73 -16.43 -36.12
CA GLY A 6 6.38 -16.05 -36.53
C GLY A 6 5.41 -16.22 -35.35
N SER A 7 4.60 -15.19 -35.12
CA SER A 7 3.35 -15.10 -34.33
C SER A 7 3.28 -15.82 -32.97
N ALA A 8 3.07 -15.03 -31.90
CA ALA A 8 2.56 -15.49 -30.62
C ALA A 8 1.12 -16.00 -30.76
N GLY A 9 0.96 -17.26 -31.17
CA GLY A 9 -0.22 -18.08 -30.88
C GLY A 9 0.10 -18.94 -29.67
N GLY A 10 -0.72 -18.88 -28.63
CA GLY A 10 -0.49 -19.60 -27.37
C GLY A 10 -0.29 -21.10 -27.60
N SER A 11 0.85 -21.64 -27.17
CA SER A 11 1.14 -23.08 -27.32
C SER A 11 0.36 -23.88 -26.28
N VAL A 12 -0.38 -24.89 -26.75
CA VAL A 12 -1.11 -25.84 -25.90
C VAL A 12 -0.11 -26.71 -25.13
N LEU A 13 -0.37 -26.93 -23.83
CA LEU A 13 0.52 -27.63 -22.92
C LEU A 13 0.78 -29.10 -23.32
N PHE A 14 -0.22 -29.75 -23.94
CA PHE A 14 -0.15 -31.10 -24.48
C PHE A 14 -0.57 -31.12 -25.97
N PRO A 15 0.37 -30.97 -26.94
CA PRO A 15 0.03 -30.77 -28.35
C PRO A 15 -0.33 -32.04 -29.14
N ARG A 16 -0.17 -33.26 -28.58
CA ARG A 16 -0.48 -34.52 -29.28
C ARG A 16 -1.96 -34.89 -29.16
N THR A 17 -2.56 -35.38 -30.24
CA THR A 17 -3.96 -35.84 -30.31
C THR A 17 -4.16 -37.18 -29.59
N GLY A 18 -5.13 -37.24 -28.66
CA GLY A 18 -5.47 -38.44 -27.90
C GLY A 18 -5.60 -38.23 -26.38
N THR A 19 -5.27 -37.02 -25.90
CA THR A 19 -5.32 -36.68 -24.47
C THR A 19 -6.75 -36.40 -24.00
N VAL A 20 -7.06 -36.88 -22.80
CA VAL A 20 -8.27 -36.54 -22.04
C VAL A 20 -8.29 -35.02 -21.77
N LEU A 21 -9.42 -34.33 -21.94
CA LEU A 21 -9.51 -32.88 -21.79
C LEU A 21 -10.42 -32.48 -20.62
N PRO A 22 -10.09 -31.45 -19.82
CA PRO A 22 -10.95 -30.99 -18.74
C PRO A 22 -12.14 -30.19 -19.28
N TRP A 23 -13.35 -30.63 -18.96
CA TRP A 23 -14.59 -29.90 -19.19
C TRP A 23 -15.09 -29.28 -17.90
N VAL A 24 -15.17 -27.95 -17.87
CA VAL A 24 -15.56 -27.19 -16.68
C VAL A 24 -17.07 -26.95 -16.68
N LEU A 25 -17.72 -27.29 -15.58
CA LEU A 25 -19.13 -27.05 -15.32
C LEU A 25 -19.25 -26.26 -14.02
N THR A 26 -19.77 -25.04 -14.11
CA THR A 26 -20.00 -24.17 -12.94
C THR A 26 -21.49 -23.94 -12.71
N GLY A 27 -21.88 -23.63 -11.48
CA GLY A 27 -23.25 -23.23 -11.17
C GLY A 27 -23.40 -22.69 -9.75
N PRO A 28 -24.50 -21.99 -9.44
CA PRO A 28 -24.74 -21.42 -8.10
C PRO A 28 -24.89 -22.47 -6.99
N GLY A 29 -25.08 -23.74 -7.36
CA GLY A 29 -25.23 -24.85 -6.43
C GLY A 29 -24.92 -26.19 -7.10
N ALA A 30 -24.67 -27.23 -6.29
CA ALA A 30 -24.47 -28.59 -6.80
C ALA A 30 -25.64 -29.05 -7.70
N ALA A 31 -26.88 -28.66 -7.38
CA ALA A 31 -28.05 -28.96 -8.21
C ALA A 31 -27.99 -28.34 -9.62
N ALA A 32 -27.49 -27.11 -9.75
CA ALA A 32 -27.34 -26.43 -11.04
C ALA A 32 -26.26 -27.10 -11.90
N VAL A 33 -25.15 -27.50 -11.28
CA VAL A 33 -24.09 -28.27 -11.95
C VAL A 33 -24.62 -29.62 -12.44
N ARG A 34 -25.42 -30.33 -11.63
CA ARG A 34 -26.10 -31.57 -12.05
C ARG A 34 -27.04 -31.37 -13.24
N ALA A 35 -27.83 -30.30 -13.22
CA ALA A 35 -28.75 -29.97 -14.31
C ALA A 35 -28.00 -29.63 -15.61
N ARG A 36 -26.91 -28.87 -15.54
CA ARG A 36 -26.04 -28.58 -16.71
C ARG A 36 -25.38 -29.85 -17.25
N SER A 37 -24.92 -30.73 -16.37
CA SER A 37 -24.35 -32.03 -16.75
C SER A 37 -25.37 -32.88 -17.51
N GLU A 38 -26.64 -32.90 -17.07
CA GLU A 38 -27.70 -33.68 -17.73
C GLU A 38 -28.10 -33.07 -19.09
N ALA A 39 -28.16 -31.74 -19.18
CA ALA A 39 -28.41 -31.03 -20.43
C ALA A 39 -27.30 -31.28 -21.46
N LEU A 40 -26.02 -31.23 -21.02
CA LEU A 40 -24.87 -31.53 -21.87
C LEU A 40 -24.91 -32.99 -22.34
N ARG A 41 -25.19 -33.93 -21.43
CA ARG A 41 -25.30 -35.36 -21.75
C ARG A 41 -26.39 -35.63 -22.78
N THR A 42 -27.56 -35.00 -22.63
CA THR A 42 -28.69 -35.15 -23.55
C THR A 42 -28.34 -34.62 -24.94
N HIS A 43 -27.71 -33.45 -25.02
CA HIS A 43 -27.25 -32.88 -26.29
C HIS A 43 -26.22 -33.78 -26.98
N LEU A 44 -25.20 -34.26 -26.25
CA LEU A 44 -24.16 -35.10 -26.80
C LEU A 44 -24.68 -36.48 -27.26
N ARG A 45 -25.76 -37.00 -26.67
CA ARG A 45 -26.43 -38.23 -27.13
C ARG A 45 -27.16 -38.03 -28.45
N ALA A 46 -27.80 -36.88 -28.65
CA ALA A 46 -28.54 -36.55 -29.86
C ALA A 46 -27.63 -36.17 -31.04
N SER A 47 -26.43 -35.65 -30.76
CA SER A 47 -25.46 -35.21 -31.77
C SER A 47 -24.40 -36.29 -32.07
N THR A 48 -24.24 -36.65 -33.34
CA THR A 48 -23.16 -37.56 -33.79
C THR A 48 -21.85 -36.82 -34.13
N GLU A 49 -21.91 -35.51 -34.38
CA GLU A 49 -20.76 -34.67 -34.72
C GLU A 49 -20.40 -33.72 -33.56
N TRP A 50 -19.39 -34.08 -32.76
CA TRP A 50 -18.78 -33.17 -31.78
C TRP A 50 -17.31 -33.53 -31.57
N SER A 51 -16.50 -32.52 -31.23
CA SER A 51 -15.10 -32.70 -30.84
C SER A 51 -14.93 -32.40 -29.35
N PRO A 52 -14.15 -33.20 -28.60
CA PRO A 52 -13.92 -32.92 -27.18
C PRO A 52 -13.31 -31.54 -26.91
N ALA A 53 -12.45 -31.08 -27.82
CA ALA A 53 -11.85 -29.76 -27.78
C ALA A 53 -12.89 -28.64 -28.00
N GLY A 54 -13.76 -28.76 -29.00
CA GLY A 54 -14.79 -27.76 -29.30
C GLY A 54 -15.82 -27.62 -28.18
N VAL A 55 -16.20 -28.74 -27.53
CA VAL A 55 -17.08 -28.72 -26.36
C VAL A 55 -16.39 -28.06 -25.17
N GLY A 56 -15.12 -28.40 -24.90
CA GLY A 56 -14.34 -27.78 -23.81
C GLY A 56 -14.19 -26.26 -24.00
N GLN A 57 -13.90 -25.81 -25.22
CA GLN A 57 -13.81 -24.38 -25.55
C GLN A 57 -15.15 -23.66 -25.36
N ALA A 58 -16.28 -24.28 -25.76
CA ALA A 58 -17.61 -23.72 -25.56
C ALA A 58 -17.99 -23.62 -24.08
N LEU A 59 -17.61 -24.62 -23.27
CA LEU A 59 -17.84 -24.62 -21.83
C LEU A 59 -17.03 -23.51 -21.14
N LEU A 60 -15.75 -23.33 -21.48
CA LEU A 60 -14.91 -22.23 -20.93
C LEU A 60 -15.37 -20.84 -21.37
N ALA A 61 -15.90 -20.68 -22.58
CA ALA A 61 -16.44 -19.40 -23.04
C ALA A 61 -17.73 -18.99 -22.27
N GLY A 62 -18.45 -19.96 -21.71
CA GLY A 62 -19.67 -19.76 -20.92
C GLY A 62 -19.47 -19.73 -19.40
N THR A 63 -18.23 -19.77 -18.90
CA THR A 63 -17.94 -19.64 -17.46
C THR A 63 -17.72 -18.19 -17.07
N GLY A 64 -18.66 -17.58 -16.34
CA GLY A 64 -18.42 -16.32 -15.63
C GLY A 64 -17.55 -16.55 -14.38
N ALA A 65 -16.58 -15.69 -14.14
CA ALA A 65 -15.67 -15.76 -13.00
C ALA A 65 -16.33 -15.16 -11.75
N GLY A 66 -16.90 -16.01 -10.89
CA GLY A 66 -17.44 -15.63 -9.59
C GLY A 66 -16.98 -16.59 -8.49
N ALA A 67 -16.61 -16.05 -7.32
CA ALA A 67 -15.97 -16.76 -6.21
C ALA A 67 -16.89 -17.80 -5.51
N ASP A 68 -18.21 -17.68 -5.64
CA ASP A 68 -19.21 -18.56 -4.98
C ASP A 68 -19.88 -19.60 -5.92
N THR A 69 -19.19 -20.01 -6.98
CA THR A 69 -19.72 -21.02 -7.91
C THR A 69 -19.31 -22.43 -7.49
N HIS A 70 -20.27 -23.36 -7.40
CA HIS A 70 -19.95 -24.79 -7.34
C HIS A 70 -19.27 -25.18 -8.64
N ARG A 71 -18.06 -25.74 -8.54
CA ARG A 71 -17.24 -26.15 -9.67
C ARG A 71 -17.23 -27.67 -9.77
N ALA A 72 -17.46 -28.17 -10.97
CA ALA A 72 -17.19 -29.55 -11.33
C ALA A 72 -16.31 -29.60 -12.58
N VAL A 73 -15.41 -30.58 -12.62
CA VAL A 73 -14.60 -30.87 -13.80
C VAL A 73 -14.87 -32.30 -14.22
N VAL A 74 -15.16 -32.49 -15.50
CA VAL A 74 -15.26 -33.81 -16.13
C VAL A 74 -14.05 -33.98 -17.05
N LEU A 75 -13.25 -35.02 -16.81
CA LEU A 75 -12.15 -35.39 -17.68
C LEU A 75 -12.70 -36.17 -18.89
N ALA A 76 -12.89 -35.47 -20.02
CA ALA A 76 -13.50 -36.00 -21.23
C ALA A 76 -12.47 -36.72 -22.12
N GLY A 77 -12.62 -38.04 -22.23
CA GLY A 77 -11.82 -38.93 -23.07
C GLY A 77 -12.64 -39.51 -24.22
N ASP A 78 -12.80 -40.83 -24.24
CA ASP A 78 -13.69 -41.46 -25.22
C ASP A 78 -15.17 -41.13 -24.95
N ARG A 79 -15.99 -41.22 -26.00
CA ARG A 79 -17.40 -40.85 -25.97
C ARG A 79 -18.21 -41.66 -24.95
N ALA A 80 -17.92 -42.95 -24.77
CA ALA A 80 -18.68 -43.78 -23.85
C ALA A 80 -18.37 -43.41 -22.39
N GLN A 81 -17.09 -43.28 -22.05
CA GLN A 81 -16.63 -42.85 -20.73
C GLN A 81 -17.09 -41.43 -20.39
N THR A 82 -17.06 -40.51 -21.35
CA THR A 82 -17.49 -39.11 -21.14
C THR A 82 -19.00 -39.03 -20.86
N LEU A 83 -19.82 -39.81 -21.57
CA LEU A 83 -21.26 -39.86 -21.33
C LEU A 83 -21.61 -40.53 -20.00
N ASP A 84 -20.82 -41.51 -19.57
CA ASP A 84 -20.97 -42.19 -18.27
C ASP A 84 -20.58 -41.24 -17.11
N ALA A 85 -19.47 -40.51 -17.26
CA ALA A 85 -19.04 -39.49 -16.31
C ALA A 85 -20.10 -38.37 -16.13
N LEU A 86 -20.67 -37.87 -17.22
CA LEU A 86 -21.77 -36.89 -17.16
C LEU A 86 -23.03 -37.47 -16.52
N ALA A 87 -23.31 -38.77 -16.71
CA ALA A 87 -24.45 -39.43 -16.05
C ALA A 87 -24.23 -39.53 -14.54
N ALA A 88 -23.04 -39.92 -14.11
CA ALA A 88 -22.67 -39.99 -12.69
C ALA A 88 -22.73 -38.61 -12.03
N LEU A 89 -22.14 -37.57 -12.66
CA LEU A 89 -22.22 -36.19 -12.16
C LEU A 89 -23.68 -35.74 -12.02
N SER A 90 -24.53 -35.98 -13.02
CA SER A 90 -25.96 -35.62 -12.98
C SER A 90 -26.74 -36.33 -11.88
N ALA A 91 -26.35 -37.56 -11.55
CA ALA A 91 -26.94 -38.35 -10.47
C ALA A 91 -26.36 -38.00 -9.08
N GLY A 92 -25.28 -37.22 -9.01
CA GLY A 92 -24.52 -36.99 -7.78
C GLY A 92 -23.79 -38.25 -7.29
N ALA A 93 -23.42 -39.15 -8.20
CA ALA A 93 -22.68 -40.37 -7.92
C ALA A 93 -21.18 -40.18 -8.20
N ASP A 94 -20.33 -40.93 -7.48
CA ASP A 94 -18.88 -40.91 -7.68
C ASP A 94 -18.49 -41.54 -9.02
N HIS A 95 -17.54 -40.92 -9.71
CA HIS A 95 -16.96 -41.44 -10.94
C HIS A 95 -15.50 -40.98 -11.06
N PRO A 96 -14.55 -41.83 -11.50
CA PRO A 96 -13.12 -41.52 -11.50
C PRO A 96 -12.72 -40.35 -12.41
N ALA A 97 -13.55 -40.00 -13.39
CA ALA A 97 -13.35 -38.86 -14.28
C ALA A 97 -14.13 -37.59 -13.87
N VAL A 98 -14.80 -37.60 -12.70
CA VAL A 98 -15.61 -36.48 -12.21
C VAL A 98 -15.00 -35.95 -10.92
N PHE A 99 -14.73 -34.65 -10.90
CA PHE A 99 -14.18 -33.94 -9.76
C PHE A 99 -15.19 -32.89 -9.31
N THR A 100 -15.54 -32.89 -8.04
CA THR A 100 -16.42 -31.89 -7.42
C THR A 100 -15.89 -31.55 -6.04
N SER A 101 -16.10 -30.31 -5.59
CA SER A 101 -15.84 -29.92 -4.20
C SER A 101 -17.04 -29.14 -3.65
N THR A 102 -17.26 -29.27 -2.35
CA THR A 102 -18.25 -28.50 -1.58
C THR A 102 -17.63 -27.32 -0.82
N ARG A 103 -16.30 -27.15 -0.91
CA ARG A 103 -15.54 -26.08 -0.26
C ARG A 103 -14.62 -25.43 -1.29
N ALA A 104 -14.81 -24.14 -1.52
CA ALA A 104 -13.84 -23.32 -2.24
C ALA A 104 -12.99 -22.59 -1.18
N ASN A 105 -11.78 -23.07 -0.93
CA ASN A 105 -10.80 -22.38 -0.09
C ASN A 105 -9.79 -21.72 -1.03
N ALA A 106 -10.12 -20.55 -1.56
CA ALA A 106 -9.13 -19.75 -2.28
C ALA A 106 -8.16 -19.14 -1.25
N SER A 107 -6.87 -19.45 -1.40
CA SER A 107 -5.79 -18.93 -0.56
C SER A 107 -5.28 -17.62 -1.17
N PRO A 108 -5.45 -16.44 -0.53
CA PRO A 108 -4.89 -15.19 -1.04
C PRO A 108 -3.35 -15.19 -1.09
N ALA A 109 -2.70 -16.09 -0.34
CA ALA A 109 -1.25 -16.26 -0.31
C ALA A 109 -0.68 -17.22 -1.39
N GLY A 110 -1.52 -17.75 -2.29
CA GLY A 110 -1.13 -18.74 -3.31
C GLY A 110 -0.82 -20.15 -2.75
N PRO A 111 -0.63 -21.16 -3.62
CA PRO A 111 -0.32 -22.52 -3.20
C PRO A 111 1.13 -22.67 -2.72
N VAL A 112 1.35 -23.54 -1.74
CA VAL A 112 2.70 -23.95 -1.33
C VAL A 112 3.12 -25.16 -2.15
N PHE A 113 4.22 -25.05 -2.90
CA PHE A 113 4.80 -26.21 -3.57
C PHE A 113 5.68 -26.96 -2.59
N VAL A 114 5.33 -28.23 -2.38
CA VAL A 114 5.97 -29.11 -1.40
C VAL A 114 6.78 -30.18 -2.12
N PHE A 115 8.06 -30.25 -1.80
CA PHE A 115 9.00 -31.16 -2.44
C PHE A 115 9.40 -32.28 -1.46
N PRO A 116 9.06 -33.55 -1.73
CA PRO A 116 9.41 -34.64 -0.84
C PRO A 116 10.88 -35.05 -0.95
N GLY A 117 11.30 -35.85 0.03
CA GLY A 117 12.58 -36.56 -0.03
C GLY A 117 12.52 -37.83 -0.89
N GLN A 118 13.48 -38.72 -0.66
CA GLN A 118 13.50 -40.05 -1.28
C GLN A 118 12.29 -40.90 -0.85
N GLY A 119 11.66 -41.60 -1.79
CA GLY A 119 10.51 -42.49 -1.57
C GLY A 119 9.44 -42.42 -2.67
N SER A 120 9.39 -41.31 -3.42
CA SER A 120 8.42 -41.08 -4.49
C SER A 120 8.84 -41.67 -5.85
N GLN A 121 10.07 -42.19 -5.97
CA GLN A 121 10.62 -42.70 -7.22
C GLN A 121 9.99 -44.02 -7.69
N TRP A 122 9.93 -44.19 -9.00
CA TRP A 122 9.57 -45.44 -9.67
C TRP A 122 10.08 -45.47 -11.12
N THR A 123 10.26 -46.67 -11.68
CA THR A 123 10.80 -46.84 -13.04
C THR A 123 9.81 -46.33 -14.09
N GLY A 124 10.26 -45.40 -14.94
CA GLY A 124 9.41 -44.81 -15.99
C GLY A 124 8.61 -43.59 -15.56
N MET A 125 8.89 -43.02 -14.38
CA MET A 125 8.14 -41.91 -13.79
C MET A 125 8.06 -40.62 -14.62
N ALA A 126 8.95 -40.45 -15.60
CA ALA A 126 8.95 -39.29 -16.50
C ALA A 126 8.62 -39.64 -17.96
N ARG A 127 8.44 -40.93 -18.29
CA ARG A 127 8.41 -41.42 -19.67
C ARG A 127 7.30 -40.78 -20.50
N GLU A 128 6.07 -40.78 -20.00
CA GLU A 128 4.92 -40.29 -20.75
C GLU A 128 4.93 -38.76 -20.91
N LEU A 129 5.29 -38.01 -19.85
CA LEU A 129 5.38 -36.55 -19.92
C LEU A 129 6.53 -36.06 -20.80
N LEU A 130 7.66 -36.79 -20.86
CA LEU A 130 8.76 -36.46 -21.77
C LEU A 130 8.31 -36.46 -23.24
N ASP A 131 7.39 -37.36 -23.60
CA ASP A 131 6.85 -37.48 -24.96
C ASP A 131 5.70 -36.51 -25.25
N SER A 132 4.94 -36.11 -24.23
CA SER A 132 3.64 -35.44 -24.38
C SER A 132 3.61 -33.98 -23.93
N ALA A 133 4.56 -33.53 -23.11
CA ALA A 133 4.61 -32.18 -22.54
C ALA A 133 5.94 -31.48 -22.87
N PRO A 134 6.00 -30.63 -23.92
CA PRO A 134 7.24 -29.98 -24.35
C PRO A 134 7.94 -29.14 -23.27
N VAL A 135 7.17 -28.50 -22.37
CA VAL A 135 7.72 -27.71 -21.26
C VAL A 135 8.46 -28.59 -20.27
N PHE A 136 7.84 -29.68 -19.83
CA PHE A 136 8.44 -30.68 -18.95
C PHE A 136 9.67 -31.30 -19.61
N ALA A 137 9.55 -31.70 -20.88
CA ALA A 137 10.64 -32.29 -21.64
C ALA A 137 11.86 -31.37 -21.69
N ARG A 138 11.68 -30.10 -22.05
CA ARG A 138 12.78 -29.11 -22.11
C ARG A 138 13.49 -29.00 -20.77
N LYS A 139 12.75 -28.80 -19.68
CA LYS A 139 13.36 -28.64 -18.35
C LYS A 139 14.08 -29.91 -17.88
N LEU A 140 13.54 -31.09 -18.21
CA LEU A 140 14.20 -32.36 -17.88
C LEU A 140 15.51 -32.55 -18.67
N HIS A 141 15.57 -32.09 -19.92
CA HIS A 141 16.83 -32.06 -20.70
C HIS A 141 17.83 -31.06 -20.09
N ASP A 142 17.39 -29.86 -19.70
CA ASP A 142 18.27 -28.88 -19.03
C ASP A 142 18.87 -29.47 -17.75
N CYS A 143 18.06 -30.19 -16.95
CA CYS A 143 18.55 -30.93 -15.79
C CYS A 143 19.56 -32.03 -16.19
N ALA A 144 19.26 -32.82 -17.22
CA ALA A 144 20.16 -33.87 -17.70
C ALA A 144 21.53 -33.30 -18.12
N ASP A 145 21.54 -32.17 -18.81
CA ASP A 145 22.77 -31.46 -19.21
C ASP A 145 23.56 -30.96 -17.99
N ALA A 146 22.88 -30.38 -17.00
CA ALA A 146 23.51 -29.90 -15.76
C ALA A 146 24.09 -31.05 -14.90
N PHE A 147 23.45 -32.22 -14.90
CA PHE A 147 23.92 -33.41 -14.17
C PHE A 147 24.99 -34.22 -14.91
N ALA A 148 25.09 -34.10 -16.24
CA ALA A 148 26.01 -34.87 -17.08
C ALA A 148 27.49 -34.85 -16.61
N PRO A 149 28.05 -33.74 -16.08
CA PRO A 149 29.43 -33.73 -15.58
C PRO A 149 29.66 -34.57 -14.31
N TYR A 150 28.58 -34.93 -13.60
CA TYR A 150 28.66 -35.58 -12.30
C TYR A 150 28.21 -37.04 -12.33
N LEU A 151 27.29 -37.41 -13.22
CA LEU A 151 26.74 -38.75 -13.29
C LEU A 151 27.51 -39.63 -14.28
N GLY A 152 27.76 -40.89 -13.89
CA GLY A 152 28.35 -41.90 -14.78
C GLY A 152 27.34 -42.57 -15.73
N HIS A 153 26.09 -42.11 -15.74
CA HIS A 153 24.98 -42.67 -16.51
C HIS A 153 24.06 -41.55 -17.01
N SER A 154 23.23 -41.88 -18.00
CA SER A 154 22.19 -40.97 -18.50
C SER A 154 21.09 -40.78 -17.45
N LEU A 155 20.83 -39.53 -17.06
CA LEU A 155 19.71 -39.18 -16.19
C LEU A 155 18.36 -39.52 -16.85
N LEU A 156 18.25 -39.24 -18.16
CA LEU A 156 17.03 -39.49 -18.94
C LEU A 156 16.70 -40.99 -19.00
N ASP A 157 17.72 -41.84 -19.18
CA ASP A 157 17.49 -43.29 -19.23
C ASP A 157 17.01 -43.83 -17.88
N SER A 158 17.52 -43.28 -16.76
CA SER A 158 17.10 -43.64 -15.41
C SER A 158 15.64 -43.28 -15.12
N VAL A 159 15.22 -42.06 -15.46
CA VAL A 159 13.84 -41.58 -15.17
C VAL A 159 12.81 -42.15 -16.15
N THR A 160 13.22 -42.51 -17.37
CA THR A 160 12.35 -43.15 -18.37
C THR A 160 12.37 -44.67 -18.30
N GLY A 161 13.33 -45.29 -17.60
CA GLY A 161 13.51 -46.74 -17.58
C GLY A 161 13.82 -47.32 -18.96
N ALA A 162 14.66 -46.63 -19.74
CA ALA A 162 15.10 -47.08 -21.05
C ALA A 162 15.98 -48.35 -20.94
N ALA A 163 15.99 -49.20 -21.97
CA ALA A 163 16.75 -50.44 -21.97
C ALA A 163 18.26 -50.16 -21.80
N GLY A 164 18.85 -50.60 -20.68
CA GLY A 164 20.26 -50.39 -20.33
C GLY A 164 20.54 -49.22 -19.37
N GLY A 165 19.54 -48.42 -19.00
CA GLY A 165 19.65 -47.41 -17.95
C GLY A 165 19.61 -48.03 -16.54
N PRO A 166 20.27 -47.41 -15.54
CA PRO A 166 20.20 -47.92 -14.18
C PRO A 166 18.80 -47.67 -13.61
N GLU A 167 18.24 -48.70 -12.95
CA GLU A 167 17.00 -48.55 -12.19
C GLU A 167 17.19 -47.50 -11.08
N PRO A 168 16.14 -46.74 -10.71
CA PRO A 168 16.22 -45.73 -9.66
C PRO A 168 16.29 -46.40 -8.28
N VAL A 169 17.43 -47.03 -8.00
CA VAL A 169 17.77 -47.73 -6.77
C VAL A 169 19.12 -47.18 -6.29
N GLY A 170 19.23 -46.91 -5.00
CA GLY A 170 20.42 -46.28 -4.42
C GLY A 170 20.39 -44.75 -4.50
N ALA A 171 20.95 -44.09 -3.48
CA ALA A 171 20.86 -42.64 -3.33
C ALA A 171 21.44 -41.87 -4.53
N ASP A 172 22.55 -42.35 -5.09
CA ASP A 172 23.28 -41.72 -6.19
C ASP A 172 22.52 -41.68 -7.52
N VAL A 173 21.58 -42.62 -7.73
CA VAL A 173 20.67 -42.62 -8.90
C VAL A 173 19.34 -41.93 -8.56
N VAL A 174 18.78 -42.23 -7.38
CA VAL A 174 17.44 -41.78 -7.00
C VAL A 174 17.36 -40.27 -6.78
N GLN A 175 18.34 -39.68 -6.08
CA GLN A 175 18.25 -38.28 -5.68
C GLN A 175 18.37 -37.30 -6.87
N PRO A 176 19.33 -37.47 -7.82
CA PRO A 176 19.35 -36.68 -9.05
C PRO A 176 18.07 -36.86 -9.89
N ALA A 177 17.58 -38.09 -10.01
CA ALA A 177 16.36 -38.41 -10.74
C ALA A 177 15.13 -37.70 -10.14
N LEU A 178 14.96 -37.75 -8.82
CA LEU A 178 13.87 -37.08 -8.13
C LEU A 178 13.96 -35.56 -8.26
N PHE A 179 15.13 -34.96 -8.01
CA PHE A 179 15.32 -33.52 -8.18
C PHE A 179 14.92 -33.06 -9.58
N ALA A 180 15.41 -33.74 -10.61
CA ALA A 180 15.16 -33.35 -11.99
C ALA A 180 13.68 -33.45 -12.37
N VAL A 181 12.98 -34.50 -11.94
CA VAL A 181 11.54 -34.64 -12.19
C VAL A 181 10.73 -33.61 -11.41
N MET A 182 11.04 -33.36 -10.12
CA MET A 182 10.34 -32.36 -9.31
C MET A 182 10.47 -30.94 -9.89
N VAL A 183 11.66 -30.58 -10.35
CA VAL A 183 11.91 -29.28 -10.99
C VAL A 183 11.21 -29.19 -12.35
N ALA A 184 11.22 -30.25 -13.17
CA ALA A 184 10.49 -30.27 -14.43
C ALA A 184 8.96 -30.24 -14.25
N LEU A 185 8.43 -30.87 -13.20
CA LEU A 185 7.00 -30.78 -12.82
C LEU A 185 6.61 -29.38 -12.36
N THR A 186 7.52 -28.65 -11.72
CA THR A 186 7.29 -27.24 -11.33
C THR A 186 7.05 -26.37 -12.56
N ASP A 187 7.89 -26.51 -13.60
CA ASP A 187 7.70 -25.79 -14.86
C ASP A 187 6.39 -26.18 -15.56
N LEU A 188 5.96 -27.44 -15.41
CA LEU A 188 4.68 -27.91 -15.95
C LEU A 188 3.48 -27.26 -15.24
N TRP A 189 3.52 -27.15 -13.91
CA TRP A 189 2.50 -26.42 -13.13
C TRP A 189 2.47 -24.93 -13.48
N ASN A 190 3.64 -24.29 -13.56
CA ASN A 190 3.75 -22.89 -13.95
C ASN A 190 3.16 -22.64 -15.34
N ALA A 191 3.41 -23.53 -16.30
CA ALA A 191 2.83 -23.44 -17.64
C ALA A 191 1.31 -23.68 -17.68
N ALA A 192 0.75 -24.34 -16.66
CA ALA A 192 -0.69 -24.48 -16.47
C ALA A 192 -1.33 -23.29 -15.71
N GLY A 193 -0.56 -22.23 -15.44
CA GLY A 193 -1.00 -21.02 -14.74
C GLY A 193 -0.96 -21.13 -13.21
N VAL A 194 -0.40 -22.21 -12.65
CA VAL A 194 -0.31 -22.41 -11.19
C VAL A 194 1.12 -22.13 -10.75
N THR A 195 1.33 -21.01 -10.07
CA THR A 195 2.66 -20.61 -9.55
C THR A 195 2.68 -20.67 -8.02
N PRO A 196 3.81 -21.06 -7.39
CA PRO A 196 3.90 -21.17 -5.94
C PRO A 196 3.95 -19.79 -5.28
N GLY A 197 3.10 -19.57 -4.27
CA GLY A 197 3.21 -18.44 -3.35
C GLY A 197 4.26 -18.64 -2.25
N ALA A 198 4.65 -19.90 -2.00
CA ALA A 198 5.79 -20.29 -1.18
C ALA A 198 6.26 -21.70 -1.56
N VAL A 199 7.45 -22.09 -1.08
CA VAL A 199 7.97 -23.45 -1.23
C VAL A 199 8.36 -24.06 0.11
N LEU A 200 8.21 -25.37 0.22
CA LEU A 200 8.60 -26.18 1.37
C LEU A 200 9.28 -27.45 0.87
N GLY A 201 10.41 -27.83 1.46
CA GLY A 201 11.11 -29.05 1.09
C GLY A 201 11.39 -29.96 2.27
N HIS A 202 11.31 -31.26 2.03
CA HIS A 202 11.60 -32.31 3.02
C HIS A 202 12.89 -33.05 2.65
N SER A 203 13.93 -32.97 3.49
CA SER A 203 15.24 -33.60 3.21
C SER A 203 15.80 -33.11 1.85
N LEU A 204 16.14 -34.01 0.92
CA LEU A 204 16.52 -33.68 -0.46
C LEU A 204 15.56 -32.69 -1.15
N GLY A 205 14.26 -32.75 -0.86
CA GLY A 205 13.28 -31.84 -1.45
C GLY A 205 13.55 -30.37 -1.14
N GLU A 206 14.29 -30.06 -0.07
CA GLU A 206 14.70 -28.70 0.25
C GLU A 206 15.70 -28.13 -0.76
N LEU A 207 16.48 -28.98 -1.44
CA LEU A 207 17.31 -28.54 -2.59
C LEU A 207 16.46 -28.17 -3.81
N ALA A 208 15.36 -28.89 -4.06
CA ALA A 208 14.40 -28.55 -5.11
C ALA A 208 13.65 -27.24 -4.78
N ALA A 209 13.20 -27.09 -3.52
CA ALA A 209 12.61 -25.85 -3.04
C ALA A 209 13.57 -24.65 -3.19
N ALA A 210 14.84 -24.82 -2.80
CA ALA A 210 15.86 -23.78 -2.96
C ALA A 210 16.11 -23.41 -4.44
N HIS A 211 16.11 -24.38 -5.35
CA HIS A 211 16.21 -24.12 -6.78
C HIS A 211 15.01 -23.31 -7.30
N VAL A 212 13.79 -23.75 -6.97
CA VAL A 212 12.54 -23.12 -7.42
C VAL A 212 12.39 -21.71 -6.86
N ALA A 213 12.85 -21.47 -5.63
CA ALA A 213 12.88 -20.13 -5.04
C ALA A 213 14.07 -19.27 -5.52
N GLY A 214 14.88 -19.73 -6.46
CA GLY A 214 16.01 -18.97 -7.01
C GLY A 214 17.22 -18.85 -6.08
N VAL A 215 17.25 -19.59 -4.96
CA VAL A 215 18.38 -19.59 -4.01
C VAL A 215 19.61 -20.26 -4.62
N LEU A 216 19.42 -21.32 -5.41
CA LEU A 216 20.49 -22.02 -6.12
C LEU A 216 20.23 -22.04 -7.63
N SER A 217 21.29 -21.77 -8.40
CA SER A 217 21.28 -21.98 -9.86
C SER A 217 21.12 -23.46 -10.20
N LEU A 218 20.67 -23.80 -11.41
CA LEU A 218 20.53 -25.21 -11.82
C LEU A 218 21.86 -25.96 -11.74
N ASP A 219 22.96 -25.33 -12.15
CA ASP A 219 24.31 -25.92 -12.11
C ASP A 219 24.77 -26.17 -10.68
N ASP A 220 24.53 -25.21 -9.76
CA ASP A 220 24.88 -25.38 -8.35
C ASP A 220 23.99 -26.43 -7.69
N SER A 221 22.69 -26.45 -7.99
CA SER A 221 21.78 -27.50 -7.50
C SER A 221 22.22 -28.88 -7.99
N ALA A 222 22.55 -29.03 -9.27
CA ALA A 222 23.03 -30.30 -9.83
C ALA A 222 24.32 -30.76 -9.17
N ARG A 223 25.26 -29.84 -8.94
CA ARG A 223 26.50 -30.10 -8.19
C ARG A 223 26.20 -30.59 -6.77
N VAL A 224 25.36 -29.89 -6.02
CA VAL A 224 25.05 -30.24 -4.63
C VAL A 224 24.39 -31.61 -4.59
N VAL A 225 23.30 -31.79 -5.35
CA VAL A 225 22.53 -33.05 -5.36
C VAL A 225 23.41 -34.23 -5.77
N ALA A 226 24.23 -34.10 -6.82
CA ALA A 226 25.06 -35.21 -7.28
C ALA A 226 26.19 -35.55 -6.30
N ARG A 227 26.88 -34.55 -5.74
CA ARG A 227 27.98 -34.79 -4.77
C ARG A 227 27.46 -35.34 -3.46
N TRP A 228 26.35 -34.78 -2.99
CA TRP A 228 25.58 -35.26 -1.84
C TRP A 228 25.23 -36.73 -2.00
N SER A 229 24.56 -37.09 -3.09
CA SER A 229 24.03 -38.43 -3.32
C SER A 229 25.13 -39.47 -3.44
N GLN A 230 26.22 -39.14 -4.14
CA GLN A 230 27.42 -39.98 -4.28
C GLN A 230 28.11 -40.25 -2.93
N ALA A 231 28.16 -39.28 -2.03
CA ALA A 231 28.74 -39.51 -0.71
C ALA A 231 27.81 -40.35 0.16
N GLN A 232 26.50 -40.09 0.14
CA GLN A 232 25.51 -40.89 0.87
C GLN A 232 25.50 -42.35 0.41
N ALA A 233 25.68 -42.63 -0.88
CA ALA A 233 25.78 -43.99 -1.40
C ALA A 233 26.92 -44.81 -0.73
N THR A 234 27.98 -44.17 -0.24
CA THR A 234 29.07 -44.86 0.49
C THR A 234 28.68 -45.38 1.88
N LEU A 235 27.52 -44.93 2.39
CA LEU A 235 26.94 -45.35 3.67
C LEU A 235 25.88 -46.44 3.51
N ALA A 236 25.60 -46.88 2.28
CA ALA A 236 24.61 -47.91 2.02
C ALA A 236 24.90 -49.19 2.83
N GLY A 237 23.85 -49.72 3.47
CA GLY A 237 23.94 -50.94 4.27
C GLY A 237 24.67 -50.78 5.62
N ARG A 238 24.91 -49.54 6.10
CA ARG A 238 25.50 -49.30 7.43
C ARG A 238 24.47 -48.95 8.51
N GLY A 239 23.30 -48.47 8.11
CA GLY A 239 22.23 -48.02 8.99
C GLY A 239 20.89 -48.05 8.28
N ASP A 240 19.83 -47.76 9.02
CA ASP A 240 18.46 -47.84 8.54
C ASP A 240 17.58 -46.71 9.07
N MET A 241 16.35 -46.65 8.55
CA MET A 241 15.31 -45.72 8.97
C MET A 241 13.99 -46.45 9.22
N VAL A 242 13.28 -46.08 10.30
CA VAL A 242 12.00 -46.69 10.71
C VAL A 242 10.95 -45.61 10.88
N SER A 243 9.90 -45.65 10.06
CA SER A 243 8.71 -44.81 10.22
C SER A 243 7.84 -45.36 11.34
N VAL A 244 7.42 -44.51 12.26
CA VAL A 244 6.66 -44.85 13.45
C VAL A 244 5.44 -43.94 13.59
N LEU A 245 4.30 -44.49 14.01
CA LEU A 245 3.11 -43.70 14.38
C LEU A 245 3.14 -43.31 15.86
N LEU A 246 4.13 -42.47 16.21
CA LEU A 246 4.26 -41.82 17.51
C LEU A 246 4.66 -40.35 17.32
N PRO A 247 4.30 -39.46 18.25
CA PRO A 247 4.88 -38.12 18.37
C PRO A 247 6.42 -38.17 18.49
N ALA A 248 7.09 -37.14 17.97
CA ALA A 248 8.56 -37.12 17.90
C ALA A 248 9.24 -37.06 19.28
N ASP A 249 8.64 -36.37 20.24
CA ASP A 249 9.06 -36.30 21.64
C ASP A 249 8.94 -37.65 22.35
N GLU A 250 7.80 -38.33 22.19
CA GLU A 250 7.61 -39.68 22.75
C GLU A 250 8.58 -40.70 22.14
N LEU A 251 8.82 -40.61 20.84
CA LEU A 251 9.80 -41.46 20.17
C LEU A 251 11.21 -41.16 20.67
N ALA A 252 11.60 -39.89 20.79
CA ALA A 252 12.91 -39.50 21.32
C ALA A 252 13.15 -40.07 22.72
N ASP A 253 12.18 -39.93 23.63
CA ASP A 253 12.24 -40.47 24.99
C ASP A 253 12.37 -42.01 25.01
N LEU A 254 11.73 -42.70 24.06
CA LEU A 254 11.88 -44.15 23.92
C LEU A 254 13.28 -44.53 23.42
N LEU A 255 13.78 -43.84 22.39
CA LEU A 255 15.08 -44.10 21.79
C LEU A 255 16.21 -43.84 22.79
N ASP A 256 16.15 -42.74 23.54
CA ASP A 256 17.17 -42.39 24.55
C ASP A 256 17.21 -43.42 25.70
N ARG A 257 16.06 -43.99 26.07
CA ARG A 257 16.00 -45.00 27.14
C ARG A 257 16.49 -46.37 26.73
N ARG A 258 16.28 -46.80 25.47
CA ARG A 258 16.58 -48.17 25.02
C ARG A 258 17.73 -48.31 24.05
N TRP A 259 17.98 -47.31 23.21
CA TRP A 259 19.01 -47.32 22.17
C TRP A 259 19.84 -46.03 22.19
N PRO A 260 20.38 -45.60 23.35
CA PRO A 260 21.07 -44.32 23.48
C PRO A 260 22.24 -44.23 22.51
N GLY A 261 22.24 -43.19 21.67
CA GLY A 261 23.29 -42.93 20.67
C GLY A 261 23.29 -43.89 19.46
N ARG A 262 22.42 -44.91 19.44
CA ARG A 262 22.30 -45.88 18.35
C ARG A 262 21.15 -45.57 17.40
N LEU A 263 20.10 -44.93 17.91
CA LEU A 263 18.96 -44.43 17.13
C LEU A 263 18.66 -42.99 17.55
N VAL A 264 18.28 -42.16 16.60
CA VAL A 264 17.83 -40.77 16.82
C VAL A 264 16.57 -40.50 16.03
N VAL A 265 15.79 -39.48 16.43
CA VAL A 265 14.69 -38.97 15.61
C VAL A 265 15.26 -38.19 14.43
N ALA A 266 15.10 -38.76 13.23
CA ALA A 266 15.57 -38.20 11.97
C ALA A 266 14.55 -37.26 11.33
N VAL A 267 13.25 -37.54 11.49
CA VAL A 267 12.17 -36.77 10.86
C VAL A 267 10.97 -36.68 11.79
N GLU A 268 10.39 -35.48 11.88
CA GLU A 268 9.05 -35.23 12.41
C GLU A 268 8.12 -34.94 11.22
N ASN A 269 7.36 -35.95 10.79
CA ASN A 269 6.48 -35.84 9.61
C ASN A 269 5.18 -35.12 9.96
N SER A 270 4.55 -35.50 11.07
CA SER A 270 3.30 -34.91 11.56
C SER A 270 3.22 -35.05 13.08
N PRO A 271 2.26 -34.39 13.75
CA PRO A 271 2.11 -34.46 15.21
C PRO A 271 1.97 -35.87 15.82
N GLY A 272 1.68 -36.89 15.01
CA GLY A 272 1.59 -38.29 15.43
C GLY A 272 2.44 -39.26 14.62
N SER A 273 3.42 -38.77 13.84
CA SER A 273 4.30 -39.62 13.06
C SER A 273 5.72 -39.06 12.97
N ALA A 274 6.70 -39.90 13.30
CA ALA A 274 8.12 -39.59 13.24
C ALA A 274 8.91 -40.74 12.62
N VAL A 275 10.16 -40.48 12.25
CA VAL A 275 11.10 -41.47 11.71
C VAL A 275 12.34 -41.55 12.59
N ALA A 276 12.65 -42.75 13.06
CA ALA A 276 13.92 -43.05 13.73
C ALA A 276 14.98 -43.42 12.70
N SER A 277 16.25 -43.06 12.94
CA SER A 277 17.38 -43.47 12.10
C SER A 277 18.62 -43.81 12.91
N GLY A 278 19.38 -44.80 12.47
CA GLY A 278 20.65 -45.19 13.07
C GLY A 278 21.05 -46.62 12.74
N ASP A 279 21.57 -47.36 13.71
CA ASP A 279 22.14 -48.70 13.50
C ASP A 279 21.12 -49.72 12.97
N LEU A 280 21.57 -50.60 12.06
CA LEU A 280 20.72 -51.60 11.38
C LEU A 280 19.99 -52.56 12.33
N ASP A 281 20.71 -53.10 13.30
CA ASP A 281 20.19 -54.05 14.28
C ASP A 281 19.27 -53.35 15.29
N ALA A 282 19.64 -52.15 15.76
CA ALA A 282 18.78 -51.34 16.63
C ALA A 282 17.46 -50.97 15.93
N ALA A 283 17.50 -50.62 14.64
CA ALA A 283 16.30 -50.33 13.86
C ALA A 283 15.37 -51.56 13.74
N ALA A 284 15.95 -52.76 13.55
CA ALA A 284 15.18 -54.01 13.54
C ALA A 284 14.56 -54.31 14.91
N GLU A 285 15.30 -54.08 15.99
CA GLU A 285 14.81 -54.21 17.37
C GLU A 285 13.67 -53.22 17.67
N LEU A 286 13.77 -51.97 17.21
CA LEU A 286 12.72 -50.96 17.35
C LEU A 286 11.42 -51.40 16.68
N VAL A 287 11.48 -51.91 15.44
CA VAL A 287 10.31 -52.43 14.73
C VAL A 287 9.67 -53.57 15.51
N ALA A 288 10.48 -54.54 15.98
CA ALA A 288 9.98 -55.67 16.75
C ALA A 288 9.33 -55.22 18.07
N HIS A 289 9.94 -54.26 18.78
CA HIS A 289 9.41 -53.73 20.02
C HIS A 289 8.06 -53.02 19.82
N LEU A 290 7.99 -52.07 18.88
CA LEU A 290 6.77 -51.29 18.65
C LEU A 290 5.64 -52.18 18.14
N THR A 291 5.95 -53.15 17.28
CA THR A 291 4.97 -54.15 16.83
C THR A 291 4.41 -54.95 18.00
N ALA A 292 5.24 -55.32 18.99
CA ALA A 292 4.79 -56.02 20.19
C ALA A 292 3.89 -55.15 21.10
N GLU A 293 4.11 -53.84 21.11
CA GLU A 293 3.27 -52.84 21.82
C GLU A 293 2.00 -52.46 21.01
N GLY A 294 1.80 -53.02 19.82
CA GLY A 294 0.67 -52.69 18.95
C GLY A 294 0.79 -51.35 18.22
N ILE A 295 1.99 -50.74 18.21
CA ILE A 295 2.30 -49.48 17.52
C ILE A 295 2.82 -49.79 16.12
N HIS A 296 2.26 -49.12 15.10
CA HIS A 296 2.69 -49.33 13.72
C HIS A 296 4.11 -48.77 13.49
N ALA A 297 5.02 -49.65 13.08
CA ALA A 297 6.39 -49.31 12.71
C ALA A 297 6.80 -50.03 11.42
N ARG A 298 7.42 -49.31 10.48
CA ARG A 298 7.83 -49.85 9.17
C ARG A 298 9.18 -49.31 8.75
N ARG A 299 10.06 -50.18 8.25
CA ARG A 299 11.33 -49.78 7.64
C ARG A 299 11.10 -48.93 6.39
N VAL A 300 11.91 -47.88 6.20
CA VAL A 300 11.87 -47.01 5.03
C VAL A 300 12.91 -47.47 4.02
N ASP A 301 12.51 -47.65 2.77
CA ASP A 301 13.36 -48.20 1.71
C ASP A 301 14.34 -47.15 1.13
N VAL A 302 15.30 -46.73 1.96
CA VAL A 302 16.37 -45.78 1.62
C VAL A 302 17.75 -46.46 1.60
N GLY A 303 17.92 -47.52 2.41
CA GLY A 303 19.15 -48.32 2.46
C GLY A 303 20.32 -47.66 3.20
N LEU A 304 20.10 -46.54 3.90
CA LEU A 304 21.07 -45.85 4.75
C LEU A 304 20.38 -45.10 5.90
N ALA A 305 21.12 -44.75 6.95
CA ALA A 305 20.63 -43.95 8.08
C ALA A 305 20.81 -42.42 7.85
N ALA A 306 19.84 -41.76 7.22
CA ALA A 306 19.90 -40.32 6.94
C ALA A 306 19.53 -39.49 8.19
N HIS A 307 19.99 -38.24 8.25
CA HIS A 307 19.71 -37.33 9.38
C HIS A 307 20.11 -37.92 10.74
N SER A 308 21.25 -38.61 10.75
CA SER A 308 21.76 -39.36 11.90
C SER A 308 23.28 -39.15 12.06
N PRO A 309 23.88 -39.53 13.20
CA PRO A 309 25.34 -39.49 13.38
C PRO A 309 26.15 -40.24 12.30
N HIS A 310 25.55 -41.20 11.58
CA HIS A 310 26.24 -41.90 10.48
C HIS A 310 26.67 -40.95 9.35
N ILE A 311 25.97 -39.84 9.19
CA ILE A 311 26.29 -38.78 8.22
C ILE A 311 27.63 -38.08 8.53
N ASP A 312 28.06 -38.06 9.80
CA ASP A 312 29.29 -37.37 10.20
C ASP A 312 30.53 -37.92 9.46
N ALA A 313 30.48 -39.19 9.03
CA ALA A 313 31.53 -39.85 8.24
C ALA A 313 31.73 -39.24 6.84
N ILE A 314 30.72 -38.58 6.27
CA ILE A 314 30.77 -38.00 4.92
C ILE A 314 30.76 -36.47 4.91
N LEU A 315 30.47 -35.80 6.04
CA LEU A 315 30.41 -34.34 6.12
C LEU A 315 31.68 -33.62 5.64
N PRO A 316 32.93 -34.07 5.97
CA PRO A 316 34.13 -33.39 5.48
C PRO A 316 34.25 -33.39 3.96
N ARG A 317 33.88 -34.51 3.32
CA ARG A 317 33.85 -34.65 1.86
C ARG A 317 32.80 -33.74 1.25
N ILE A 318 31.56 -33.78 1.76
CA ILE A 318 30.47 -32.96 1.24
C ILE A 318 30.80 -31.47 1.36
N ARG A 319 31.28 -31.03 2.52
CA ARG A 319 31.65 -29.63 2.74
C ARG A 319 32.69 -29.14 1.72
N ALA A 320 33.67 -29.98 1.37
CA ALA A 320 34.67 -29.64 0.36
C ALA A 320 34.07 -29.61 -1.05
N ASP A 321 33.26 -30.61 -1.40
CA ASP A 321 32.69 -30.77 -2.74
C ASP A 321 31.69 -29.66 -3.10
N ILE A 322 30.97 -29.11 -2.10
CA ILE A 322 29.96 -28.06 -2.30
C ILE A 322 30.39 -26.67 -1.84
N ALA A 323 31.62 -26.48 -1.33
CA ALA A 323 32.14 -25.17 -0.97
C ALA A 323 32.03 -24.08 -2.08
N PRO A 324 32.13 -24.40 -3.39
CA PRO A 324 32.07 -23.38 -4.44
C PRO A 324 30.68 -22.78 -4.74
N ILE A 325 29.60 -23.33 -4.17
CA ILE A 325 28.23 -22.90 -4.51
C ILE A 325 27.96 -21.46 -4.09
N ARG A 326 27.04 -20.79 -4.78
CA ARG A 326 26.60 -19.44 -4.44
C ARG A 326 25.11 -19.44 -4.10
N ALA A 327 24.81 -19.15 -2.84
CA ALA A 327 23.43 -18.97 -2.39
C ALA A 327 22.97 -17.54 -2.68
N HIS A 328 21.78 -17.40 -3.26
CA HIS A 328 21.11 -16.14 -3.54
C HIS A 328 19.92 -15.92 -2.62
N THR A 329 19.45 -14.67 -2.52
CA THR A 329 18.21 -14.34 -1.80
C THR A 329 17.02 -14.99 -2.52
N PRO A 330 16.11 -15.67 -1.79
CA PRO A 330 14.96 -16.31 -2.41
C PRO A 330 13.99 -15.29 -3.04
N SER A 331 13.44 -15.59 -4.20
CA SER A 331 12.43 -14.77 -4.89
C SER A 331 10.99 -15.03 -4.41
N ILE A 332 10.76 -16.15 -3.72
CA ILE A 332 9.51 -16.52 -3.06
C ILE A 332 9.81 -17.10 -1.67
N PRO A 333 8.91 -16.97 -0.69
CA PRO A 333 9.13 -17.50 0.66
C PRO A 333 9.51 -18.99 0.68
N VAL A 334 10.55 -19.32 1.47
CA VAL A 334 11.03 -20.69 1.67
C VAL A 334 10.77 -21.09 3.13
N TYR A 335 9.94 -22.10 3.33
CA TYR A 335 9.77 -22.75 4.64
C TYR A 335 10.78 -23.88 4.76
N SER A 336 11.68 -23.75 5.73
CA SER A 336 12.76 -24.71 5.95
C SER A 336 12.34 -25.79 6.93
N ALA A 337 12.42 -27.05 6.50
CA ALA A 337 12.24 -28.18 7.40
C ALA A 337 13.42 -28.38 8.34
N LEU A 338 14.60 -27.80 8.08
CA LEU A 338 15.70 -27.76 9.05
C LEU A 338 15.34 -26.89 10.27
N HIS A 339 14.69 -25.75 10.06
CA HIS A 339 14.35 -24.81 11.13
C HIS A 339 12.91 -24.94 11.65
N GLY A 340 12.00 -25.55 10.88
CA GLY A 340 10.57 -25.63 11.21
C GLY A 340 9.81 -24.32 11.01
N ARG A 341 10.34 -23.39 10.18
CA ARG A 341 9.78 -22.04 9.98
C ARG A 341 10.23 -21.44 8.64
N ALA A 342 9.64 -20.30 8.25
CA ALA A 342 10.12 -19.50 7.12
C ALA A 342 11.55 -19.01 7.33
N LEU A 343 12.36 -18.99 6.26
CA LEU A 343 13.71 -18.43 6.28
C LEU A 343 13.66 -16.90 6.42
N ASP A 344 14.50 -16.37 7.30
CA ASP A 344 14.58 -14.97 7.73
C ASP A 344 15.90 -14.31 7.28
N GLY A 345 16.29 -14.55 6.03
CA GLY A 345 17.58 -14.07 5.48
C GLY A 345 18.78 -14.96 5.83
N THR A 346 18.56 -16.10 6.48
CA THR A 346 19.61 -17.12 6.69
C THR A 346 20.13 -17.65 5.34
N PRO A 347 21.43 -17.52 5.03
CA PRO A 347 21.99 -17.99 3.76
C PRO A 347 22.04 -19.52 3.70
N MET A 348 21.57 -20.10 2.58
CA MET A 348 21.61 -21.55 2.31
C MET A 348 22.94 -21.97 1.68
N ASP A 349 24.05 -21.68 2.36
CA ASP A 349 25.41 -21.98 1.92
C ASP A 349 25.84 -23.44 2.18
N ALA A 350 27.11 -23.77 1.90
CA ALA A 350 27.63 -25.12 2.15
C ALA A 350 27.45 -25.59 3.62
N ALA A 351 27.53 -24.67 4.59
CA ALA A 351 27.35 -25.02 6.00
C ALA A 351 25.88 -25.30 6.31
N TYR A 352 24.96 -24.58 5.68
CA TYR A 352 23.53 -24.88 5.73
C TYR A 352 23.25 -26.31 5.24
N TRP A 353 23.75 -26.68 4.06
CA TRP A 353 23.48 -28.00 3.49
C TRP A 353 24.11 -29.14 4.29
N CYS A 354 25.29 -28.92 4.89
CA CYS A 354 25.85 -29.89 5.84
C CYS A 354 24.98 -30.07 7.10
N ARG A 355 24.37 -28.99 7.62
CA ARG A 355 23.40 -29.10 8.72
C ARG A 355 22.12 -29.80 8.27
N ASN A 356 21.58 -29.41 7.11
CA ASN A 356 20.39 -30.01 6.52
C ASN A 356 20.53 -31.53 6.36
N LEU A 357 21.70 -32.01 5.94
CA LEU A 357 21.98 -33.43 5.75
C LEU A 357 22.06 -34.24 7.07
N ARG A 358 22.40 -33.58 8.19
CA ARG A 358 22.73 -34.22 9.47
C ARG A 358 21.65 -34.05 10.54
N SER A 359 20.93 -32.95 10.54
CA SER A 359 19.96 -32.57 11.58
C SER A 359 18.57 -33.15 11.31
N THR A 360 17.75 -33.24 12.35
CA THR A 360 16.35 -33.68 12.25
C THR A 360 15.54 -32.80 11.30
N VAL A 361 14.70 -33.42 10.47
CA VAL A 361 13.77 -32.75 9.55
C VAL A 361 12.46 -32.46 10.28
N ARG A 362 12.16 -31.20 10.55
CA ARG A 362 10.97 -30.68 11.28
C ARG A 362 9.85 -30.29 10.31
N PHE A 363 9.35 -31.26 9.55
CA PHE A 363 8.37 -31.00 8.49
C PHE A 363 6.99 -30.60 9.02
N ALA A 364 6.55 -31.20 10.15
CA ALA A 364 5.30 -30.84 10.80
C ALA A 364 5.27 -29.35 11.22
N ASP A 365 6.36 -28.88 11.83
CA ASP A 365 6.51 -27.48 12.23
C ASP A 365 6.53 -26.52 11.03
N ALA A 366 7.28 -26.85 9.97
CA ALA A 366 7.34 -26.02 8.78
C ALA A 366 5.97 -25.94 8.06
N THR A 367 5.22 -27.04 8.04
CA THR A 367 3.84 -27.09 7.51
C THR A 367 2.90 -26.24 8.35
N ARG A 368 2.98 -26.35 9.68
CA ARG A 368 2.20 -25.52 10.62
C ARG A 368 2.51 -24.04 10.46
N ALA A 369 3.77 -23.66 10.33
CA ALA A 369 4.17 -22.27 10.10
C ALA A 369 3.59 -21.71 8.79
N ALA A 370 3.54 -22.52 7.72
CA ALA A 370 2.91 -22.12 6.46
C ALA A 370 1.39 -21.94 6.60
N LEU A 371 0.72 -22.83 7.35
CA LEU A 371 -0.71 -22.71 7.66
C LEU A 371 -1.02 -21.43 8.47
N GLU A 372 -0.22 -21.15 9.49
CA GLU A 372 -0.35 -19.95 10.35
C GLU A 372 -0.12 -18.64 9.57
N ALA A 373 0.68 -18.68 8.50
CA ALA A 373 0.88 -17.57 7.58
C ALA A 373 -0.23 -17.42 6.52
N GLY A 374 -1.29 -18.23 6.60
CA GLY A 374 -2.47 -18.13 5.73
C GLY A 374 -2.42 -19.00 4.47
N HIS A 375 -1.41 -19.86 4.30
CA HIS A 375 -1.41 -20.82 3.20
C HIS A 375 -2.35 -22.01 3.47
N THR A 376 -3.39 -22.16 2.65
CA THR A 376 -4.38 -23.24 2.80
C THR A 376 -4.39 -24.24 1.64
N THR A 377 -3.50 -24.11 0.65
CA THR A 377 -3.37 -25.04 -0.48
C THR A 377 -1.94 -25.54 -0.58
N PHE A 378 -1.74 -26.86 -0.53
CA PHE A 378 -0.44 -27.52 -0.62
C PHE A 378 -0.41 -28.48 -1.82
N VAL A 379 0.56 -28.28 -2.70
CA VAL A 379 0.77 -29.11 -3.89
C VAL A 379 2.07 -29.88 -3.72
N GLU A 380 1.99 -31.19 -3.49
CA GLU A 380 3.18 -32.05 -3.50
C GLU A 380 3.64 -32.25 -4.95
N VAL A 381 4.77 -31.62 -5.28
CA VAL A 381 5.38 -31.66 -6.61
C VAL A 381 6.31 -32.85 -6.69
N SER A 382 5.76 -34.02 -7.02
CA SER A 382 6.50 -35.27 -6.99
C SER A 382 5.99 -36.32 -7.99
N PRO A 383 6.81 -37.34 -8.33
CA PRO A 383 6.38 -38.46 -9.17
C PRO A 383 5.37 -39.41 -8.49
N HIS A 384 5.22 -39.31 -7.16
CA HIS A 384 4.23 -40.03 -6.37
C HIS A 384 4.11 -39.38 -4.97
N PRO A 385 2.90 -39.07 -4.46
CA PRO A 385 2.71 -38.44 -3.17
C PRO A 385 3.21 -39.33 -2.02
N VAL A 386 3.99 -38.75 -1.12
CA VAL A 386 4.46 -39.41 0.12
C VAL A 386 4.30 -38.55 1.37
N LEU A 387 3.98 -37.26 1.22
CA LEU A 387 3.80 -36.28 2.32
C LEU A 387 2.36 -35.77 2.48
N THR A 388 1.46 -36.07 1.54
CA THR A 388 0.07 -35.57 1.57
C THR A 388 -0.65 -35.86 2.90
N THR A 389 -0.60 -37.11 3.38
CA THR A 389 -1.21 -37.48 4.67
C THR A 389 -0.60 -36.72 5.85
N ALA A 390 0.72 -36.46 5.82
CA ALA A 390 1.39 -35.72 6.89
C ALA A 390 0.91 -34.26 6.95
N MET A 391 0.70 -33.63 5.79
CA MET A 391 0.16 -32.28 5.69
C MET A 391 -1.31 -32.21 6.10
N GLU A 392 -2.15 -33.17 5.68
CA GLU A 392 -3.57 -33.25 6.07
C GLU A 392 -3.75 -33.40 7.58
N VAL A 393 -2.94 -34.26 8.21
CA VAL A 393 -2.95 -34.44 9.67
C VAL A 393 -2.49 -33.16 10.37
N SER A 394 -1.46 -32.48 9.85
CA SER A 394 -0.97 -31.22 10.41
C SER A 394 -2.01 -30.10 10.31
N ALA A 395 -2.70 -29.96 9.17
CA ALA A 395 -3.79 -29.02 8.98
C ALA A 395 -4.97 -29.29 9.92
N THR A 396 -5.39 -30.57 10.01
CA THR A 396 -6.47 -31.00 10.91
C THR A 396 -6.12 -30.68 12.37
N ARG A 397 -4.88 -30.96 12.79
CA ARG A 397 -4.43 -30.70 14.17
C ARG A 397 -4.35 -29.22 14.50
N ALA A 398 -4.00 -28.39 13.51
CA ALA A 398 -3.97 -26.93 13.62
C ALA A 398 -5.37 -26.29 13.49
N ALA A 399 -6.44 -27.08 13.31
CA ALA A 399 -7.80 -26.59 13.05
C ALA A 399 -7.94 -25.67 11.82
N HIS A 400 -7.09 -25.87 10.80
CA HIS A 400 -7.17 -25.17 9.52
C HIS A 400 -7.80 -26.07 8.46
N ALA A 401 -8.68 -25.50 7.62
CA ALA A 401 -9.17 -26.21 6.43
C ALA A 401 -8.13 -26.02 5.30
N ALA A 402 -7.45 -27.09 4.90
CA ALA A 402 -6.45 -27.05 3.83
C ALA A 402 -6.74 -28.06 2.71
N THR A 403 -6.45 -27.66 1.47
CA THR A 403 -6.46 -28.51 0.28
C THR A 403 -5.06 -29.08 0.09
N VAL A 404 -4.92 -30.40 0.07
CA VAL A 404 -3.63 -31.09 -0.13
C VAL A 404 -3.75 -32.00 -1.35
N LEU A 405 -2.87 -31.84 -2.34
CA LEU A 405 -2.88 -32.64 -3.56
C LEU A 405 -1.48 -33.11 -3.97
N GLY A 406 -1.42 -34.22 -4.69
CA GLY A 406 -0.18 -34.74 -5.29
C GLY A 406 -0.17 -34.53 -6.81
N THR A 407 1.02 -34.36 -7.40
CA THR A 407 1.15 -34.10 -8.84
C THR A 407 0.97 -35.36 -9.70
N LEU A 408 1.79 -36.38 -9.50
CA LEU A 408 1.71 -37.67 -10.22
C LEU A 408 1.45 -38.83 -9.27
N ARG A 409 1.17 -40.02 -9.80
CA ARG A 409 1.06 -41.26 -9.01
C ARG A 409 1.86 -42.38 -9.67
N ARG A 410 2.31 -43.34 -8.86
CA ARG A 410 3.05 -44.52 -9.33
C ARG A 410 2.21 -45.28 -10.36
N GLY A 411 2.75 -45.48 -11.56
CA GLY A 411 2.05 -46.13 -12.67
C GLY A 411 1.17 -45.18 -13.50
N GLU A 412 1.08 -43.91 -13.14
CA GLU A 412 0.30 -42.87 -13.83
C GLU A 412 1.17 -41.62 -14.04
N GLY A 413 2.21 -41.75 -14.87
CA GLY A 413 3.24 -40.72 -15.09
C GLY A 413 2.96 -39.78 -16.26
N GLY A 414 1.73 -39.76 -16.77
CA GLY A 414 1.34 -39.06 -18.01
C GLY A 414 0.34 -37.92 -17.81
N PRO A 415 -0.06 -37.25 -18.92
CA PRO A 415 -0.95 -36.09 -18.91
C PRO A 415 -2.27 -36.31 -18.16
N SER A 416 -2.87 -37.49 -18.26
CA SER A 416 -4.16 -37.78 -17.64
C SER A 416 -4.16 -37.60 -16.13
N ARG A 417 -3.08 -38.00 -15.44
CA ARG A 417 -2.95 -37.85 -13.99
C ARG A 417 -2.65 -36.41 -13.59
N PHE A 418 -1.80 -35.72 -14.35
CA PHE A 418 -1.55 -34.30 -14.13
C PHE A 418 -2.84 -33.47 -14.28
N LEU A 419 -3.64 -33.74 -15.33
CA LEU A 419 -4.93 -33.09 -15.54
C LEU A 419 -5.96 -33.41 -14.46
N ALA A 420 -5.93 -34.62 -13.88
CA ALA A 420 -6.73 -34.95 -12.71
C ALA A 420 -6.31 -34.11 -11.49
N SER A 421 -5.01 -33.95 -11.24
CA SER A 421 -4.52 -33.08 -10.15
C SER A 421 -4.84 -31.60 -10.39
N LEU A 422 -4.79 -31.13 -11.64
CA LEU A 422 -5.21 -29.78 -12.03
C LEU A 422 -6.73 -29.58 -11.81
N ALA A 423 -7.53 -30.61 -12.11
CA ALA A 423 -8.97 -30.62 -11.86
C ALA A 423 -9.29 -30.59 -10.37
N GLU A 424 -8.61 -31.41 -9.55
CA GLU A 424 -8.71 -31.42 -8.08
C GLU A 424 -8.40 -30.03 -7.49
N LEU A 425 -7.34 -29.37 -7.97
CA LEU A 425 -7.00 -28.01 -7.58
C LEU A 425 -8.10 -27.00 -7.97
N HIS A 426 -8.57 -27.05 -9.22
CA HIS A 426 -9.56 -26.11 -9.74
C HIS A 426 -10.90 -26.18 -8.99
N VAL A 427 -11.40 -27.39 -8.72
CA VAL A 427 -12.66 -27.56 -7.97
C VAL A 427 -12.53 -27.16 -6.51
N SER A 428 -11.33 -27.24 -5.94
CA SER A 428 -11.03 -26.83 -4.56
C SER A 428 -10.88 -25.31 -4.40
N GLY A 429 -10.99 -24.55 -5.49
CA GLY A 429 -10.90 -23.08 -5.49
C GLY A 429 -9.53 -22.52 -5.90
N GLY A 430 -8.59 -23.36 -6.33
CA GLY A 430 -7.29 -22.90 -6.82
C GLY A 430 -7.36 -22.32 -8.23
N ASP A 431 -6.53 -21.29 -8.48
CA ASP A 431 -6.42 -20.62 -9.77
C ASP A 431 -5.53 -21.44 -10.73
N ALA A 432 -6.17 -22.07 -11.71
CA ALA A 432 -5.53 -22.81 -12.79
C ALA A 432 -6.02 -22.27 -14.14
N ASP A 433 -5.11 -21.98 -15.07
CA ASP A 433 -5.50 -21.55 -16.41
C ASP A 433 -5.78 -22.76 -17.30
N LEU A 434 -7.03 -23.26 -17.22
CA LEU A 434 -7.48 -24.41 -17.99
C LEU A 434 -7.50 -24.18 -19.52
N ARG A 435 -7.32 -22.94 -20.00
CA ARG A 435 -7.18 -22.66 -21.44
C ARG A 435 -5.84 -23.15 -21.99
N THR A 436 -4.81 -23.23 -21.16
CA THR A 436 -3.46 -23.69 -21.54
C THR A 436 -3.44 -25.17 -21.94
N VAL A 437 -4.38 -25.97 -21.42
CA VAL A 437 -4.47 -27.42 -21.66
C VAL A 437 -5.49 -27.80 -22.74
N LEU A 438 -6.31 -26.85 -23.22
CA LEU A 438 -7.24 -27.09 -24.32
C LEU A 438 -6.63 -26.70 -25.67
N PRO A 439 -6.68 -27.57 -26.70
CA PRO A 439 -6.22 -27.21 -28.01
C PRO A 439 -7.12 -26.15 -28.66
N ALA A 440 -6.53 -25.30 -29.50
CA ALA A 440 -7.27 -24.34 -30.31
C ALA A 440 -8.25 -25.10 -31.23
N SER A 441 -9.55 -24.87 -31.04
CA SER A 441 -10.62 -25.52 -31.77
C SER A 441 -11.81 -24.57 -31.91
N GLN A 442 -12.61 -24.74 -32.95
CA GLN A 442 -13.86 -23.98 -33.08
C GLN A 442 -14.82 -24.43 -31.98
N ALA A 443 -15.31 -23.48 -31.17
CA ALA A 443 -16.26 -23.76 -30.10
C ALA A 443 -17.52 -24.45 -30.66
N ALA A 444 -17.95 -25.54 -30.01
CA ALA A 444 -19.15 -26.27 -30.40
C ALA A 444 -20.41 -25.45 -30.10
N GLY A 445 -21.43 -25.56 -30.96
CA GLY A 445 -22.74 -24.95 -30.71
C GLY A 445 -23.51 -25.70 -29.62
N LEU A 446 -23.27 -25.34 -28.35
CA LEU A 446 -23.98 -25.93 -27.21
C LEU A 446 -25.32 -25.21 -26.95
N PRO A 447 -26.37 -25.91 -26.50
CA PRO A 447 -27.64 -25.29 -26.14
C PRO A 447 -27.48 -24.26 -25.02
N GLU A 448 -28.30 -23.21 -25.03
CA GLU A 448 -28.29 -22.16 -24.01
C GLU A 448 -28.42 -22.75 -22.59
N ALA A 449 -29.26 -23.77 -22.38
CA ALA A 449 -29.40 -24.46 -21.08
C ALA A 449 -28.11 -25.14 -20.56
N VAL A 450 -27.13 -25.41 -21.44
CA VAL A 450 -25.80 -25.91 -21.08
C VAL A 450 -24.85 -24.75 -20.79
N LEU A 451 -25.04 -23.59 -21.42
CA LEU A 451 -24.15 -22.42 -21.34
C LEU A 451 -24.57 -21.42 -20.25
N THR A 452 -25.87 -21.24 -19.99
CA THR A 452 -26.40 -20.34 -18.96
C THR A 452 -26.52 -21.06 -17.62
N ALA A 453 -25.98 -20.48 -16.56
CA ALA A 453 -26.24 -20.93 -15.19
C ALA A 453 -27.73 -20.74 -14.88
N GLY A 454 -28.50 -21.84 -14.85
CA GLY A 454 -29.95 -21.79 -14.75
C GLY A 454 -30.46 -21.11 -13.49
N SER A 455 -31.02 -19.91 -13.63
CA SER A 455 -31.95 -19.26 -12.71
C SER A 455 -33.34 -19.88 -12.89
N ARG A 456 -33.65 -20.95 -12.16
CA ARG A 456 -35.04 -21.42 -11.95
C ARG A 456 -35.10 -22.45 -10.83
N GLY A 457 -35.48 -22.00 -9.63
CA GLY A 457 -35.86 -22.88 -8.52
C GLY A 457 -35.82 -22.26 -7.12
N GLU A 458 -36.84 -21.44 -6.80
CA GLU A 458 -37.48 -21.28 -5.48
C GLU A 458 -36.67 -20.76 -4.26
N SER A 459 -36.59 -19.44 -4.10
CA SER A 459 -36.83 -18.75 -2.80
C SER A 459 -37.33 -17.31 -3.03
N ALA A 460 -38.65 -17.11 -2.93
CA ALA A 460 -39.38 -16.09 -3.69
C ALA A 460 -39.45 -14.66 -3.11
N ASP A 461 -38.53 -14.22 -2.26
CA ASP A 461 -38.56 -12.83 -1.73
C ASP A 461 -37.21 -12.09 -1.71
N GLY A 462 -36.08 -12.80 -1.74
CA GLY A 462 -34.73 -12.19 -1.73
C GLY A 462 -34.16 -11.86 -3.12
N ASP A 463 -34.31 -12.77 -4.09
CA ASP A 463 -33.69 -12.68 -5.42
C ASP A 463 -34.23 -11.51 -6.27
N SER A 464 -35.49 -11.12 -6.08
CA SER A 464 -36.12 -10.04 -6.86
C SER A 464 -35.47 -8.67 -6.62
N ARG A 465 -34.89 -8.43 -5.44
CA ARG A 465 -34.26 -7.15 -5.09
C ARG A 465 -32.84 -7.04 -5.65
N HIS A 466 -32.08 -8.13 -5.64
CA HIS A 466 -30.73 -8.19 -6.18
C HIS A 466 -30.71 -8.07 -7.71
N GLU A 467 -31.53 -8.87 -8.42
CA GLU A 467 -31.60 -8.80 -9.89
C GLU A 467 -32.06 -7.42 -10.37
N VAL A 468 -33.02 -6.79 -9.67
CA VAL A 468 -33.48 -5.43 -9.94
C VAL A 468 -32.38 -4.40 -9.65
N LEU A 469 -31.56 -4.58 -8.61
CA LEU A 469 -30.44 -3.71 -8.31
C LEU A 469 -29.35 -3.80 -9.38
N CYS A 470 -28.89 -5.00 -9.73
CA CYS A 470 -27.84 -5.20 -10.74
C CYS A 470 -28.29 -4.78 -12.14
N ALA A 471 -29.51 -5.09 -12.56
CA ALA A 471 -30.05 -4.65 -13.85
C ALA A 471 -30.20 -3.12 -13.93
N ARG A 472 -30.49 -2.45 -12.81
CA ARG A 472 -30.56 -0.99 -12.71
C ARG A 472 -29.18 -0.32 -12.73
N LEU A 473 -28.16 -0.98 -12.16
CA LEU A 473 -26.81 -0.43 -12.02
C LEU A 473 -25.88 -0.73 -13.18
N ALA A 474 -25.98 -1.90 -13.83
CA ALA A 474 -25.12 -2.33 -14.93
C ALA A 474 -24.97 -1.31 -16.10
N PRO A 475 -26.02 -0.59 -16.53
CA PRO A 475 -25.88 0.41 -17.61
C PRO A 475 -25.30 1.75 -17.16
N LEU A 476 -25.11 1.97 -15.85
CA LEU A 476 -24.56 3.22 -15.30
C LEU A 476 -23.03 3.23 -15.35
N ASP A 477 -22.45 4.43 -15.42
CA ASP A 477 -21.00 4.59 -15.32
C ASP A 477 -20.47 4.22 -13.91
N PRO A 478 -19.17 3.92 -13.74
CA PRO A 478 -18.63 3.50 -12.44
C PRO A 478 -18.87 4.49 -11.29
N ALA A 479 -18.88 5.80 -11.56
CA ALA A 479 -19.11 6.81 -10.54
C ALA A 479 -20.58 6.82 -10.08
N GLU A 480 -21.51 6.68 -11.02
CA GLU A 480 -22.94 6.59 -10.78
C GLU A 480 -23.36 5.29 -10.09
N ARG A 481 -22.69 4.17 -10.41
CA ARG A 481 -22.87 2.89 -9.71
C ARG A 481 -22.43 2.99 -8.26
N ARG A 482 -21.22 3.50 -8.00
CA ARG A 482 -20.70 3.70 -6.64
C ARG A 482 -21.59 4.62 -5.81
N ALA A 483 -22.08 5.72 -6.38
CA ALA A 483 -23.00 6.62 -5.68
C ALA A 483 -24.32 5.92 -5.27
N GLN A 484 -24.77 4.97 -6.08
CA GLN A 484 -26.00 4.23 -5.85
C GLN A 484 -25.82 3.09 -4.85
N LEU A 485 -24.68 2.40 -4.90
CA LEU A 485 -24.29 1.43 -3.88
C LEU A 485 -24.05 2.09 -2.52
N LEU A 486 -23.48 3.30 -2.51
CA LEU A 486 -23.36 4.11 -1.29
C LEU A 486 -24.72 4.40 -0.65
N THR A 487 -25.76 4.63 -1.46
CA THR A 487 -27.14 4.81 -0.95
C THR A 487 -27.61 3.54 -0.24
N VAL A 488 -27.38 2.37 -0.83
CA VAL A 488 -27.74 1.07 -0.24
C VAL A 488 -26.96 0.79 1.06
N VAL A 489 -25.68 1.17 1.11
CA VAL A 489 -24.85 1.06 2.32
C VAL A 489 -25.33 1.99 3.43
N ARG A 490 -25.66 3.24 3.10
CA ARG A 490 -26.20 4.22 4.06
C ARG A 490 -27.55 3.77 4.61
N GLU A 491 -28.46 3.30 3.76
CA GLU A 491 -29.76 2.76 4.20
C GLU A 491 -29.59 1.55 5.12
N SER A 492 -28.65 0.66 4.80
CA SER A 492 -28.33 -0.51 5.62
C SER A 492 -27.74 -0.12 6.98
N ALA A 493 -26.91 0.93 7.03
CA ALA A 493 -26.34 1.48 8.25
C ALA A 493 -27.37 2.22 9.11
N ALA A 494 -28.26 3.03 8.50
CA ALA A 494 -29.32 3.74 9.22
C ALA A 494 -30.29 2.76 9.88
N ALA A 495 -30.67 1.70 9.17
CA ALA A 495 -31.55 0.67 9.68
C ALA A 495 -30.91 -0.23 10.77
N ALA A 496 -29.62 -0.07 11.07
CA ALA A 496 -28.93 -0.75 12.16
C ALA A 496 -28.78 0.11 13.43
N LEU A 497 -29.13 1.40 13.38
CA LEU A 497 -28.94 2.38 14.47
C LEU A 497 -30.21 2.67 15.31
N ASP A 498 -31.38 2.10 14.98
CA ASP A 498 -32.64 2.14 15.78
C ASP A 498 -33.04 3.51 16.39
N GLY A 499 -32.78 4.64 15.69
CA GLY A 499 -33.12 5.99 16.15
C GLY A 499 -33.74 6.89 15.06
N ASP A 500 -34.65 7.78 15.46
CA ASP A 500 -35.42 8.73 14.61
C ASP A 500 -34.56 9.86 13.98
N ASP A 501 -33.25 9.90 14.21
CA ASP A 501 -32.38 10.95 13.68
C ASP A 501 -31.88 10.56 12.28
N GLN A 502 -32.75 10.73 11.28
CA GLN A 502 -32.49 10.49 9.85
C GLN A 502 -31.56 11.56 9.22
N GLY A 503 -30.53 12.00 9.95
CA GLY A 503 -29.43 12.75 9.38
C GLY A 503 -28.67 11.86 8.39
N SER A 504 -28.48 12.36 7.16
CA SER A 504 -27.70 11.70 6.10
C SER A 504 -26.42 11.08 6.67
N ILE A 505 -26.34 9.75 6.74
CA ILE A 505 -25.12 9.04 7.18
C ILE A 505 -23.96 9.46 6.29
N ASP A 506 -22.93 10.09 6.88
CA ASP A 506 -21.75 10.50 6.14
C ASP A 506 -21.01 9.26 5.60
N GLY A 507 -20.66 9.30 4.32
CA GLY A 507 -19.99 8.19 3.64
C GLY A 507 -18.52 8.03 4.04
N ARG A 508 -17.93 9.08 4.61
CA ARG A 508 -16.50 9.17 4.91
C ARG A 508 -16.15 8.83 6.36
N ARG A 509 -17.12 8.89 7.27
CA ARG A 509 -16.93 8.53 8.69
C ARG A 509 -16.87 7.02 8.83
N THR A 510 -16.11 6.55 9.82
CA THR A 510 -16.06 5.12 10.07
C THR A 510 -17.40 4.64 10.62
N PHE A 511 -17.78 3.39 10.34
CA PHE A 511 -19.00 2.81 10.92
C PHE A 511 -19.00 2.93 12.45
N ARG A 512 -17.84 2.82 13.10
CA ARG A 512 -17.69 3.01 14.54
C ARG A 512 -18.07 4.43 15.00
N ASP A 513 -17.60 5.46 14.29
CA ASP A 513 -17.89 6.87 14.63
C ASP A 513 -19.36 7.22 14.42
N LEU A 514 -20.02 6.47 13.52
CA LEU A 514 -21.46 6.53 13.28
C LEU A 514 -22.27 5.77 14.35
N GLY A 515 -21.62 5.20 15.37
CA GLY A 515 -22.27 4.47 16.46
C GLY A 515 -22.57 3.00 16.16
N ILE A 516 -22.08 2.45 15.05
CA ILE A 516 -22.24 1.03 14.70
C ILE A 516 -21.38 0.18 15.64
N THR A 517 -22.04 -0.64 16.46
CA THR A 517 -21.40 -1.66 17.28
C THR A 517 -21.02 -2.88 16.44
N SER A 518 -20.17 -3.76 16.96
CA SER A 518 -19.81 -5.02 16.28
C SER A 518 -21.03 -5.91 15.97
N LEU A 519 -22.12 -5.79 16.74
CA LEU A 519 -23.37 -6.49 16.47
C LEU A 519 -24.18 -5.81 15.35
N ALA A 520 -24.23 -4.46 15.34
CA ALA A 520 -24.87 -3.69 14.27
C ALA A 520 -24.15 -3.84 12.92
N ALA A 521 -22.83 -4.04 12.92
CA ALA A 521 -22.03 -4.36 11.73
C ALA A 521 -22.49 -5.67 11.04
N VAL A 522 -22.88 -6.68 11.82
CA VAL A 522 -23.47 -7.92 11.29
C VAL A 522 -24.82 -7.64 10.64
N GLY A 523 -25.63 -6.76 11.25
CA GLY A 523 -26.91 -6.32 10.68
C GLY A 523 -26.75 -5.54 9.36
N ILE A 524 -25.74 -4.68 9.25
CA ILE A 524 -25.38 -4.01 7.99
C ILE A 524 -24.99 -5.04 6.93
N ARG A 525 -24.10 -5.97 7.26
CA ARG A 525 -23.70 -7.06 6.36
C ARG A 525 -24.91 -7.84 5.86
N ASP A 526 -25.82 -8.23 6.73
CA ASP A 526 -27.00 -9.03 6.36
C ASP A 526 -27.96 -8.28 5.44
N ARG A 527 -28.16 -6.99 5.70
CA ARG A 527 -28.96 -6.12 4.84
C ARG A 527 -28.29 -5.91 3.49
N LEU A 528 -26.98 -5.70 3.46
CA LEU A 528 -26.21 -5.60 2.23
C LEU A 528 -26.19 -6.91 1.44
N HIS A 529 -26.03 -8.05 2.10
CA HIS A 529 -26.18 -9.38 1.51
C HIS A 529 -27.57 -9.53 0.87
N SER A 530 -28.63 -9.16 1.59
CA SER A 530 -30.00 -9.22 1.08
C SER A 530 -30.28 -8.26 -0.08
N ALA A 531 -29.64 -7.08 -0.11
CA ALA A 531 -29.85 -6.07 -1.15
C ALA A 531 -28.99 -6.32 -2.39
N THR A 532 -27.78 -6.84 -2.20
CA THR A 532 -26.75 -6.97 -3.25
C THR A 532 -26.48 -8.41 -3.68
N GLY A 533 -27.03 -9.43 -3.02
CA GLY A 533 -26.81 -10.84 -3.35
C GLY A 533 -25.39 -11.36 -3.09
N LEU A 534 -24.43 -10.48 -2.79
CA LEU A 534 -23.04 -10.81 -2.49
C LEU A 534 -22.90 -11.50 -1.13
N ARG A 535 -22.13 -12.59 -1.05
CA ARG A 535 -21.73 -13.14 0.25
C ARG A 535 -20.59 -12.32 0.83
N LEU A 536 -20.95 -11.33 1.63
CA LEU A 536 -20.00 -10.45 2.28
C LEU A 536 -19.41 -11.12 3.54
N SER A 537 -18.10 -10.99 3.74
CA SER A 537 -17.42 -11.47 4.95
C SER A 537 -18.09 -10.92 6.23
N PRO A 538 -18.13 -11.69 7.34
CA PRO A 538 -18.48 -11.14 8.66
C PRO A 538 -17.62 -9.93 9.08
N THR A 539 -16.41 -9.80 8.51
CA THR A 539 -15.49 -8.68 8.74
C THR A 539 -15.63 -7.54 7.72
N VAL A 540 -16.51 -7.64 6.72
CA VAL A 540 -16.57 -6.68 5.58
C VAL A 540 -16.71 -5.21 6.02
N VAL A 541 -17.43 -4.95 7.11
CA VAL A 541 -17.64 -3.62 7.69
C VAL A 541 -16.39 -3.11 8.43
N PHE A 542 -15.49 -4.01 8.82
CA PHE A 542 -14.20 -3.71 9.43
C PHE A 542 -13.08 -3.59 8.39
N ASP A 543 -13.09 -4.46 7.37
CA ASP A 543 -12.15 -4.46 6.25
C ASP A 543 -12.37 -3.24 5.34
N HIS A 544 -13.62 -2.78 5.23
CA HIS A 544 -14.01 -1.54 4.56
C HIS A 544 -14.70 -0.62 5.57
N PRO A 545 -13.93 0.11 6.41
CA PRO A 545 -14.44 0.70 7.64
C PRO A 545 -15.35 1.92 7.46
N THR A 546 -15.57 2.38 6.22
CA THR A 546 -16.44 3.54 5.89
C THR A 546 -17.48 3.13 4.85
N PRO A 547 -18.67 3.76 4.82
CA PRO A 547 -19.66 3.48 3.79
C PRO A 547 -19.15 3.68 2.35
N ASP A 548 -18.27 4.67 2.11
CA ASP A 548 -17.67 4.90 0.79
C ASP A 548 -16.73 3.75 0.38
N ALA A 549 -15.86 3.30 1.30
CA ALA A 549 -14.96 2.16 1.04
C ALA A 549 -15.76 0.87 0.81
N LEU A 550 -16.83 0.66 1.58
CA LEU A 550 -17.69 -0.50 1.42
C LEU A 550 -18.46 -0.43 0.10
N ALA A 551 -18.95 0.74 -0.31
CA ALA A 551 -19.61 0.93 -1.61
C ALA A 551 -18.66 0.73 -2.80
N ALA A 552 -17.42 1.17 -2.69
CA ALA A 552 -16.38 0.94 -3.70
C ALA A 552 -16.01 -0.55 -3.81
N HIS A 553 -15.91 -1.25 -2.68
CA HIS A 553 -15.75 -2.70 -2.65
C HIS A 553 -16.94 -3.40 -3.31
N LEU A 554 -18.18 -3.04 -2.96
CA LEU A 554 -19.38 -3.61 -3.59
C LEU A 554 -19.44 -3.34 -5.10
N ASP A 555 -19.01 -2.16 -5.58
CA ASP A 555 -18.97 -1.87 -7.02
C ASP A 555 -17.95 -2.75 -7.74
N THR A 556 -16.79 -2.98 -7.11
CA THR A 556 -15.75 -3.87 -7.62
C THR A 556 -16.24 -5.32 -7.66
N GLU A 557 -16.87 -5.81 -6.59
CA GLU A 557 -17.43 -7.16 -6.51
C GLU A 557 -18.61 -7.39 -7.47
N LEU A 558 -19.44 -6.38 -7.73
CA LEU A 558 -20.62 -6.50 -8.60
C LEU A 558 -20.32 -6.26 -10.08
N PHE A 559 -19.42 -5.33 -10.41
CA PHE A 559 -19.25 -4.81 -11.77
C PHE A 559 -17.80 -4.72 -12.27
N GLY A 560 -16.81 -5.09 -11.44
CA GLY A 560 -15.41 -5.08 -11.82
C GLY A 560 -15.13 -6.04 -12.97
N THR A 561 -15.02 -5.52 -14.20
CA THR A 561 -14.30 -6.20 -15.28
C THR A 561 -12.81 -6.11 -14.96
N GLY A 562 -12.05 -7.21 -15.12
CA GLY A 562 -10.62 -7.31 -14.79
C GLY A 562 -9.64 -6.39 -15.57
N ALA A 563 -10.08 -5.20 -15.98
CA ALA A 563 -9.30 -4.12 -16.57
C ALA A 563 -9.07 -2.93 -15.60
N ASP A 564 -9.82 -2.84 -14.49
CA ASP A 564 -9.61 -1.86 -13.41
C ASP A 564 -9.31 -2.55 -12.06
N ALA A 565 -8.63 -3.71 -12.11
CA ALA A 565 -7.94 -4.19 -10.93
C ALA A 565 -6.92 -3.11 -10.54
N GLU A 566 -6.92 -2.68 -9.27
CA GLU A 566 -5.84 -1.86 -8.73
C GLU A 566 -4.51 -2.35 -9.30
N PRO A 567 -3.63 -1.44 -9.74
CA PRO A 567 -2.32 -1.86 -10.21
C PRO A 567 -1.70 -2.67 -9.07
N ALA A 568 -1.50 -3.97 -9.30
CA ALA A 568 -0.61 -4.78 -8.48
C ALA A 568 0.61 -3.91 -8.17
N PRO A 569 1.04 -3.76 -6.90
CA PRO A 569 2.11 -2.84 -6.54
C PRO A 569 3.24 -3.12 -7.51
N ALA A 570 3.56 -2.13 -8.35
CA ALA A 570 4.39 -2.34 -9.50
C ALA A 570 5.64 -3.10 -9.07
N ALA A 571 5.69 -4.39 -9.40
CA ALA A 571 6.85 -5.25 -9.19
C ALA A 571 7.88 -4.79 -10.21
N GLY A 572 8.55 -3.71 -9.82
CA GLY A 572 9.24 -2.79 -10.69
C GLY A 572 9.60 -1.55 -9.92
N GLY A 573 10.17 -1.74 -8.71
CA GLY A 573 10.98 -0.71 -8.08
C GLY A 573 12.07 -0.34 -9.07
N ARG A 574 11.81 0.72 -9.85
CA ARG A 574 12.80 1.31 -10.74
C ARG A 574 13.99 1.63 -9.86
N ALA A 575 15.15 1.04 -10.13
CA ALA A 575 16.34 1.22 -9.32
C ALA A 575 16.54 2.73 -9.10
N VAL A 576 16.22 3.21 -7.90
CA VAL A 576 16.37 4.61 -7.55
C VAL A 576 17.87 4.83 -7.43
N PRO A 577 18.44 5.78 -8.19
CA PRO A 577 19.85 6.10 -8.06
C PRO A 577 20.16 6.41 -6.58
N HIS A 578 21.29 5.90 -6.08
CA HIS A 578 21.69 6.10 -4.68
C HIS A 578 21.89 7.60 -4.34
N ASP A 579 21.95 8.46 -5.35
CA ASP A 579 22.06 9.91 -5.27
C ASP A 579 20.74 10.69 -5.53
N GLU A 580 19.57 10.01 -5.57
CA GLU A 580 18.27 10.68 -5.72
C GLU A 580 18.04 11.71 -4.58
N PRO A 581 17.85 13.01 -4.89
CA PRO A 581 17.55 14.03 -3.89
C PRO A 581 16.09 13.99 -3.43
N MET A 582 15.83 14.39 -2.19
CA MET A 582 14.46 14.45 -1.64
C MET A 582 13.95 15.88 -1.65
N ALA A 583 12.74 16.10 -2.16
CA ALA A 583 12.07 17.39 -2.15
C ALA A 583 11.25 17.55 -0.86
N ILE A 584 11.40 18.69 -0.18
CA ILE A 584 10.45 19.14 0.83
C ILE A 584 9.36 19.91 0.08
N VAL A 585 8.13 19.42 0.14
CA VAL A 585 7.01 19.97 -0.66
C VAL A 585 5.96 20.71 0.17
N GLY A 586 5.87 20.40 1.46
CA GLY A 586 5.06 21.13 2.43
C GLY A 586 5.70 21.13 3.82
N MET A 587 5.33 22.10 4.65
CA MET A 587 5.79 22.19 6.04
C MET A 587 4.80 22.93 6.94
N ALA A 588 4.74 22.54 8.21
CA ALA A 588 3.99 23.22 9.26
C ALA A 588 4.77 23.20 10.57
N CYS A 589 4.49 24.16 11.45
CA CYS A 589 5.12 24.19 12.77
C CYS A 589 4.36 25.01 13.80
N ARG A 590 4.55 24.65 15.06
CA ARG A 590 4.14 25.43 16.24
C ARG A 590 5.32 25.57 17.18
N TYR A 591 5.67 26.81 17.52
CA TYR A 591 6.80 27.13 18.38
C TYR A 591 6.45 28.25 19.37
N PRO A 592 7.25 28.44 20.45
CA PRO A 592 7.06 29.51 21.41
C PRO A 592 6.97 30.90 20.77
N GLY A 593 6.30 31.83 21.46
CA GLY A 593 6.13 33.21 20.98
C GLY A 593 4.95 33.39 20.02
N GLY A 594 3.95 32.49 20.06
CA GLY A 594 2.77 32.57 19.21
C GLY A 594 3.03 32.16 17.75
N VAL A 595 4.07 31.37 17.51
CA VAL A 595 4.40 30.85 16.18
C VAL A 595 3.44 29.70 15.86
N GLY A 596 2.50 29.92 14.94
CA GLY A 596 1.53 28.92 14.47
C GLY A 596 1.78 28.41 13.05
N ALA A 597 2.70 29.05 12.31
CA ALA A 597 3.08 28.64 10.96
C ALA A 597 4.56 28.95 10.65
N PRO A 598 5.15 28.34 9.60
CA PRO A 598 6.53 28.62 9.17
C PRO A 598 6.80 30.11 8.88
N ALA A 599 5.80 30.83 8.36
CA ALA A 599 5.91 32.27 8.11
C ALA A 599 6.00 33.09 9.40
N ASP A 600 5.34 32.64 10.48
CA ASP A 600 5.42 33.29 11.80
C ASP A 600 6.79 33.05 12.41
N LEU A 601 7.31 31.81 12.31
CA LEU A 601 8.67 31.48 12.73
C LEU A 601 9.69 32.38 12.03
N TRP A 602 9.53 32.55 10.71
CA TRP A 602 10.38 33.43 9.92
C TRP A 602 10.34 34.88 10.41
N ARG A 603 9.14 35.43 10.64
CA ARG A 603 9.00 36.80 11.19
C ARG A 603 9.66 36.93 12.56
N THR A 604 9.50 35.94 13.44
CA THR A 604 10.10 35.91 14.78
C THR A 604 11.64 35.91 14.70
N VAL A 605 12.24 35.04 13.88
CA VAL A 605 13.70 34.96 13.78
C VAL A 605 14.30 36.17 13.07
N LEU A 606 13.65 36.69 12.03
CA LEU A 606 14.13 37.85 11.28
C LEU A 606 14.06 39.13 12.12
N ALA A 607 12.98 39.31 12.91
CA ALA A 607 12.85 40.43 13.83
C ALA A 607 13.73 40.32 15.09
N GLY A 608 14.49 39.23 15.25
CA GLY A 608 15.36 39.02 16.40
C GLY A 608 14.60 38.85 17.72
N VAL A 609 13.40 38.26 17.68
CA VAL A 609 12.56 38.04 18.87
C VAL A 609 13.11 36.90 19.71
N ASP A 610 13.23 37.15 21.01
CA ASP A 610 13.42 36.16 22.07
C ASP A 610 12.03 35.74 22.59
N ALA A 611 11.66 34.48 22.33
CA ALA A 611 10.38 33.88 22.67
C ALA A 611 10.40 33.10 23.99
N VAL A 612 11.49 33.18 24.76
CA VAL A 612 11.58 32.60 26.10
C VAL A 612 10.78 33.46 27.09
N GLY A 613 9.89 32.83 27.84
CA GLY A 613 8.99 33.52 28.76
C GLY A 613 8.68 32.72 30.04
N PRO A 614 7.77 33.21 30.89
CA PRO A 614 7.40 32.54 32.14
C PRO A 614 6.89 31.10 31.95
N LEU A 615 7.10 30.25 32.95
CA LEU A 615 6.52 28.90 32.97
C LEU A 615 4.98 28.95 32.92
N PRO A 616 4.32 27.97 32.28
CA PRO A 616 2.87 27.96 32.08
C PRO A 616 2.10 27.81 33.40
N ALA A 617 1.11 28.68 33.63
CA ALA A 617 0.29 28.70 34.84
C ALA A 617 -0.95 27.79 34.79
N ASP A 618 -1.26 27.24 33.62
CA ASP A 618 -2.49 26.53 33.26
C ASP A 618 -2.34 25.00 33.25
N ARG A 619 -1.15 24.48 33.59
CA ARG A 619 -0.84 23.03 33.57
C ARG A 619 -0.96 22.33 34.92
N GLY A 620 -1.46 23.04 35.94
CA GLY A 620 -1.57 22.51 37.31
C GLY A 620 -0.23 22.30 38.01
N TRP A 621 0.84 22.95 37.53
CA TRP A 621 2.17 22.87 38.11
C TRP A 621 2.27 23.70 39.40
N ASN A 622 2.86 23.13 40.45
CA ASN A 622 3.20 23.89 41.65
C ASN A 622 4.54 24.61 41.46
N ILE A 623 4.53 25.70 40.68
CA ILE A 623 5.74 26.46 40.34
C ILE A 623 6.36 27.11 41.60
N ALA A 624 5.51 27.67 42.48
CA ALA A 624 5.96 28.40 43.66
C ALA A 624 6.76 27.52 44.63
N ASP A 625 6.31 26.30 44.89
CA ASP A 625 7.04 25.37 45.75
C ASP A 625 8.13 24.62 44.99
N GLY A 626 7.97 24.38 43.68
CA GLY A 626 8.91 23.61 42.86
C GLY A 626 10.21 24.35 42.52
N TYR A 627 10.17 25.68 42.44
CA TYR A 627 11.33 26.50 42.11
C TYR A 627 12.30 26.65 43.29
N ASP A 628 13.57 26.31 43.09
CA ASP A 628 14.66 26.53 44.05
C ASP A 628 15.98 26.76 43.30
N PRO A 629 16.54 27.98 43.30
CA PRO A 629 17.81 28.28 42.62
C PRO A 629 19.01 27.56 43.26
N GLU A 630 18.93 27.20 44.54
CA GLU A 630 20.01 26.51 45.27
C GLU A 630 19.90 24.97 45.15
N LEU A 631 18.77 24.46 44.66
CA LEU A 631 18.48 23.03 44.51
C LEU A 631 18.68 22.23 45.81
N ALA A 632 18.24 22.78 46.95
CA ALA A 632 18.48 22.25 48.28
C ALA A 632 17.65 20.99 48.62
N GLY A 633 16.61 20.68 47.84
CA GLY A 633 15.70 19.55 48.08
C GLY A 633 15.35 18.73 46.83
N PRO A 634 14.85 17.49 47.00
CA PRO A 634 14.39 16.66 45.88
C PRO A 634 13.15 17.26 45.20
N GLY A 635 13.01 17.03 43.88
CA GLY A 635 11.85 17.52 43.12
C GLY A 635 11.87 19.01 42.78
N ARG A 636 13.00 19.71 43.01
CA ARG A 636 13.17 21.13 42.72
C ARG A 636 13.78 21.40 41.35
N PHE A 637 13.48 22.56 40.77
CA PHE A 637 14.09 23.04 39.53
C PHE A 637 14.59 24.49 39.65
N SER A 638 15.66 24.83 38.91
CA SER A 638 16.34 26.14 39.01
C SER A 638 16.06 27.09 37.83
N GLN A 639 15.43 26.60 36.75
CA GLN A 639 15.08 27.40 35.58
C GLN A 639 13.78 28.19 35.83
N ARG A 640 13.79 29.50 35.55
CA ARG A 640 12.64 30.42 35.78
C ARG A 640 11.73 30.61 34.58
N GLU A 641 12.29 30.53 33.39
CA GLU A 641 11.64 30.84 32.11
C GLU A 641 11.94 29.72 31.12
N GLY A 642 11.16 29.59 30.05
CA GLY A 642 11.39 28.63 28.98
C GLY A 642 10.49 28.93 27.77
N GLY A 643 10.64 28.14 26.71
CA GLY A 643 9.81 28.29 25.52
C GLY A 643 8.60 27.35 25.58
N PHE A 644 7.38 27.87 25.73
CA PHE A 644 6.18 27.04 25.86
C PHE A 644 5.13 27.32 24.79
N LEU A 645 4.39 26.28 24.44
CA LEU A 645 3.13 26.37 23.69
C LEU A 645 2.00 26.59 24.71
N HIS A 646 1.50 27.82 24.80
CA HIS A 646 0.46 28.16 25.78
C HIS A 646 -0.88 27.48 25.44
N ASP A 647 -1.19 27.34 24.15
CA ASP A 647 -2.44 26.73 23.70
C ASP A 647 -2.32 25.20 23.51
N ALA A 648 -1.32 24.56 24.12
CA ALA A 648 -1.06 23.12 23.94
C ALA A 648 -2.21 22.20 24.39
N ALA A 649 -3.14 22.71 25.19
CA ALA A 649 -4.33 21.98 25.61
C ALA A 649 -5.46 22.04 24.58
N GLU A 650 -5.46 23.04 23.69
CA GLU A 650 -6.47 23.21 22.64
C GLU A 650 -6.32 22.12 21.57
N PHE A 651 -7.45 21.64 21.05
CA PHE A 651 -7.49 20.62 20.01
C PHE A 651 -8.90 20.51 19.41
N ASP A 652 -8.99 20.54 18.08
CA ASP A 652 -10.26 20.28 17.38
C ASP A 652 -10.51 18.77 17.26
N ALA A 653 -11.06 18.18 18.32
CA ALA A 653 -11.30 16.75 18.38
C ALA A 653 -12.34 16.28 17.35
N GLU A 654 -13.39 17.08 17.10
CA GLU A 654 -14.46 16.73 16.17
C GLU A 654 -13.95 16.67 14.73
N PHE A 655 -13.10 17.60 14.33
CA PHE A 655 -12.45 17.60 13.01
C PHE A 655 -11.72 16.29 12.70
N PHE A 656 -11.04 15.71 13.68
CA PHE A 656 -10.30 14.45 13.52
C PHE A 656 -11.12 13.19 13.85
N GLY A 657 -12.43 13.33 14.11
CA GLY A 657 -13.30 12.20 14.47
C GLY A 657 -13.02 11.62 15.86
N ILE A 658 -12.46 12.41 16.77
CA ILE A 658 -12.04 11.99 18.10
C ILE A 658 -13.07 12.45 19.14
N SER A 659 -13.52 11.53 19.98
CA SER A 659 -14.48 11.89 21.04
C SER A 659 -13.83 12.79 22.11
N PRO A 660 -14.60 13.68 22.77
CA PRO A 660 -14.06 14.53 23.85
C PRO A 660 -13.38 13.73 24.97
N ARG A 661 -13.87 12.52 25.26
CA ARG A 661 -13.30 11.62 26.28
C ARG A 661 -11.94 11.08 25.87
N GLU A 662 -11.79 10.69 24.60
CA GLU A 662 -10.52 10.24 24.06
C GLU A 662 -9.52 11.40 23.99
N ALA A 663 -9.95 12.57 23.49
CA ALA A 663 -9.10 13.77 23.41
C ALA A 663 -8.52 14.18 24.76
N LEU A 664 -9.31 14.08 25.85
CA LEU A 664 -8.83 14.32 27.22
C LEU A 664 -7.72 13.34 27.64
N ALA A 665 -7.78 12.09 27.19
CA ALA A 665 -6.79 11.06 27.49
C ALA A 665 -5.54 11.13 26.59
N MET A 666 -5.60 11.86 25.48
CA MET A 666 -4.49 11.99 24.53
C MET A 666 -3.42 12.97 25.01
N ASP A 667 -2.17 12.52 24.98
CA ASP A 667 -1.00 13.36 25.10
C ASP A 667 -1.11 14.53 24.09
N PRO A 668 -0.98 15.80 24.53
CA PRO A 668 -0.89 16.96 23.64
C PRO A 668 0.04 16.77 22.44
N GLN A 669 1.11 15.97 22.60
CA GLN A 669 2.02 15.65 21.51
C GLN A 669 1.31 14.95 20.34
N GLN A 670 0.39 14.02 20.61
CA GLN A 670 -0.39 13.34 19.56
C GLN A 670 -1.38 14.30 18.89
N ARG A 671 -2.01 15.19 19.67
CA ARG A 671 -2.99 16.17 19.20
C ARG A 671 -2.37 17.19 18.26
N LEU A 672 -1.28 17.83 18.69
CA LEU A 672 -0.59 18.83 17.87
C LEU A 672 0.11 18.21 16.66
N ALA A 673 0.53 16.94 16.74
CA ALA A 673 1.06 16.23 15.59
C ALA A 673 -0.01 16.03 14.49
N LEU A 674 -1.26 15.73 14.87
CA LEU A 674 -2.39 15.62 13.92
C LEU A 674 -2.66 16.95 13.20
N GLU A 675 -2.78 18.04 13.96
CA GLU A 675 -2.97 19.38 13.40
C GLU A 675 -1.82 19.76 12.46
N SER A 676 -0.57 19.59 12.91
CA SER A 676 0.60 19.95 12.12
C SER A 676 0.78 19.07 10.88
N ALA A 677 0.37 17.80 10.93
CA ALA A 677 0.37 16.94 9.75
C ALA A 677 -0.66 17.38 8.71
N TRP A 678 -1.88 17.71 9.14
CA TRP A 678 -2.91 18.24 8.26
C TRP A 678 -2.44 19.55 7.60
N GLU A 679 -1.93 20.48 8.38
CA GLU A 679 -1.42 21.77 7.91
C GLU A 679 -0.25 21.60 6.92
N ALA A 680 0.67 20.66 7.17
CA ALA A 680 1.80 20.42 6.26
C ALA A 680 1.34 19.85 4.90
N ILE A 681 0.29 19.02 4.89
CA ILE A 681 -0.34 18.50 3.67
C ILE A 681 -1.05 19.61 2.90
N GLU A 682 -1.80 20.48 3.59
CA GLU A 682 -2.44 21.64 2.95
C GLU A 682 -1.41 22.67 2.43
N ASP A 683 -0.28 22.86 3.12
CA ASP A 683 0.83 23.67 2.62
C ASP A 683 1.49 23.05 1.38
N ALA A 684 1.57 21.71 1.30
CA ALA A 684 1.99 21.02 0.08
C ALA A 684 1.00 21.21 -1.09
N GLY A 685 -0.20 21.74 -0.82
CA GLY A 685 -1.26 21.92 -1.80
C GLY A 685 -1.89 20.61 -2.23
N LEU A 686 -1.91 19.63 -1.33
CA LEU A 686 -2.49 18.31 -1.50
C LEU A 686 -3.86 18.25 -0.81
N ASP A 687 -4.80 17.54 -1.43
CA ASP A 687 -6.04 17.15 -0.77
C ASP A 687 -5.72 16.03 0.23
N ALA A 688 -5.92 16.27 1.53
CA ALA A 688 -5.62 15.29 2.57
C ALA A 688 -6.43 14.00 2.42
N HIS A 689 -7.65 14.07 1.86
CA HIS A 689 -8.46 12.88 1.60
C HIS A 689 -7.94 12.05 0.42
N SER A 690 -7.24 12.67 -0.53
CA SER A 690 -6.65 11.96 -1.67
C SER A 690 -5.50 11.03 -1.29
N LEU A 691 -4.93 11.19 -0.08
CA LEU A 691 -3.85 10.36 0.43
C LEU A 691 -4.33 9.05 1.08
N ARG A 692 -5.64 8.85 1.26
CA ARG A 692 -6.19 7.62 1.83
C ARG A 692 -5.88 6.41 0.93
N GLY A 693 -5.38 5.32 1.52
CA GLY A 693 -4.90 4.13 0.81
C GLY A 693 -3.54 4.29 0.14
N SER A 694 -2.89 5.46 0.26
CA SER A 694 -1.58 5.67 -0.35
C SER A 694 -0.45 5.07 0.49
N ARG A 695 0.66 4.72 -0.18
CA ARG A 695 1.92 4.30 0.45
C ARG A 695 2.70 5.47 1.06
N THR A 696 2.03 6.39 1.73
CA THR A 696 2.67 7.51 2.43
C THR A 696 3.16 7.04 3.80
N GLY A 697 4.46 7.20 4.07
CA GLY A 697 5.07 6.85 5.36
C GLY A 697 4.97 7.97 6.40
N VAL A 698 5.12 7.63 7.68
CA VAL A 698 5.13 8.55 8.83
C VAL A 698 6.36 8.27 9.69
N PHE A 699 7.22 9.27 9.87
CA PHE A 699 8.46 9.20 10.65
C PHE A 699 8.50 10.34 11.67
N LEU A 700 8.12 10.07 12.90
CA LEU A 700 7.92 11.10 13.93
C LEU A 700 8.97 11.01 15.04
N GLY A 701 9.73 12.09 15.23
CA GLY A 701 10.59 12.26 16.40
C GLY A 701 9.77 12.64 17.64
N LEU A 702 9.77 11.81 18.67
CA LEU A 702 9.04 12.05 19.91
C LEU A 702 9.84 11.49 21.09
N ILE A 703 9.84 12.22 22.21
CA ILE A 703 10.37 11.72 23.49
C ILE A 703 9.19 11.46 24.40
N THR A 704 9.19 10.32 25.07
CA THR A 704 8.07 9.95 25.97
C THR A 704 7.97 10.95 27.13
N GLN A 705 6.76 11.43 27.42
CA GLN A 705 6.48 12.39 28.48
C GLN A 705 5.43 11.84 29.45
N ASP A 706 5.44 12.31 30.70
CA ASP A 706 4.51 11.89 31.75
C ASP A 706 3.14 12.61 31.62
N TYR A 707 2.34 12.27 30.59
CA TYR A 707 0.94 12.71 30.49
C TYR A 707 -0.02 11.64 31.02
N GLY A 708 -0.86 12.00 31.99
CA GLY A 708 -1.83 11.09 32.62
C GLY A 708 -1.37 10.51 33.98
N PRO A 709 -2.21 9.72 34.67
CA PRO A 709 -1.89 9.14 35.97
C PRO A 709 -0.76 8.10 35.86
N ARG A 710 0.15 8.09 36.86
CA ARG A 710 1.23 7.09 36.92
C ARG A 710 0.66 5.69 37.17
N ALA A 711 1.30 4.67 36.58
CA ALA A 711 0.92 3.29 36.80
C ALA A 711 0.92 2.95 38.31
N GLY A 712 -0.26 2.63 38.86
CA GLY A 712 -0.44 2.27 40.26
C GLY A 712 -1.03 3.37 41.17
N GLU A 713 -1.29 4.59 40.69
CA GLU A 713 -1.99 5.61 41.47
C GLU A 713 -3.53 5.48 41.33
N PRO A 714 -4.27 5.22 42.42
CA PRO A 714 -5.72 5.23 42.39
C PRO A 714 -6.22 6.67 42.28
N THR A 715 -6.70 7.07 41.11
CA THR A 715 -7.29 8.41 40.91
C THR A 715 -8.81 8.31 40.79
N THR A 716 -9.50 9.25 41.44
CA THR A 716 -10.97 9.40 41.39
C THR A 716 -11.49 9.83 40.00
N ARG A 717 -10.58 10.22 39.08
CA ARG A 717 -10.86 10.55 37.66
C ARG A 717 -10.64 9.39 36.68
N ALA A 718 -9.98 8.29 37.09
CA ALA A 718 -9.65 7.18 36.21
C ALA A 718 -10.90 6.54 35.57
N GLY A 719 -12.03 6.50 36.27
CA GLY A 719 -13.28 5.91 35.75
C GLY A 719 -13.90 6.67 34.57
N ALA A 720 -13.50 7.92 34.29
CA ALA A 720 -14.06 8.72 33.20
C ALA A 720 -13.31 8.58 31.87
N VAL A 721 -12.06 8.11 31.89
CA VAL A 721 -11.16 7.95 30.71
C VAL A 721 -10.56 6.53 30.61
N GLU A 722 -11.11 5.59 31.38
CA GLU A 722 -10.71 4.19 31.44
C GLU A 722 -10.75 3.57 30.03
N GLY A 723 -9.67 2.90 29.62
CA GLY A 723 -9.51 2.30 28.29
C GLY A 723 -8.87 3.19 27.21
N HIS A 724 -8.86 4.52 27.37
CA HIS A 724 -8.20 5.43 26.41
C HIS A 724 -6.76 5.83 26.81
N LEU A 725 -6.44 5.78 28.11
CA LEU A 725 -5.14 6.23 28.62
C LEU A 725 -3.94 5.55 27.96
N PHE A 726 -4.00 4.23 27.76
CA PHE A 726 -2.90 3.49 27.15
C PHE A 726 -2.58 4.00 25.73
N LEU A 727 -3.60 4.13 24.87
CA LEU A 727 -3.42 4.62 23.50
C LEU A 727 -3.09 6.12 23.49
N GLY A 728 -3.64 6.88 24.43
CA GLY A 728 -3.44 8.32 24.54
C GLY A 728 -2.02 8.74 24.92
N SER A 729 -1.28 7.91 25.66
CA SER A 729 0.08 8.25 26.14
C SER A 729 1.20 7.42 25.52
N THR A 730 0.90 6.40 24.71
CA THR A 730 1.93 5.53 24.11
C THR A 730 2.63 6.22 22.93
N GLY A 731 3.97 6.28 22.96
CA GLY A 731 4.77 6.94 21.91
C GLY A 731 4.53 6.39 20.51
N SER A 732 4.50 5.06 20.31
CA SER A 732 4.26 4.45 19.00
C SER A 732 2.87 4.74 18.42
N VAL A 733 1.90 5.08 19.26
CA VAL A 733 0.57 5.47 18.82
C VAL A 733 0.58 6.87 18.21
N ALA A 734 1.57 7.73 18.49
CA ALA A 734 1.65 9.06 17.89
C ALA A 734 1.80 8.98 16.36
N SER A 735 2.77 8.21 15.85
CA SER A 735 2.89 7.98 14.40
C SER A 735 1.74 7.12 13.86
N GLY A 736 1.32 6.09 14.59
CA GLY A 736 0.22 5.21 14.18
C GLY A 736 -1.12 5.93 14.05
N ARG A 737 -1.39 6.93 14.89
CA ARG A 737 -2.61 7.75 14.85
C ARG A 737 -2.62 8.68 13.64
N LEU A 738 -1.48 9.24 13.24
CA LEU A 738 -1.36 9.98 11.97
C LEU A 738 -1.74 9.08 10.79
N SER A 739 -1.16 7.88 10.72
CA SER A 739 -1.50 6.89 9.68
C SER A 739 -2.98 6.52 9.72
N TYR A 740 -3.54 6.26 10.90
CA TYR A 740 -4.94 5.87 11.07
C TYR A 740 -5.92 6.97 10.65
N THR A 741 -5.74 8.20 11.14
CA THR A 741 -6.67 9.31 10.89
C THR A 741 -6.63 9.78 9.43
N LEU A 742 -5.44 9.79 8.83
CA LEU A 742 -5.23 10.19 7.43
C LEU A 742 -5.40 9.01 6.43
N GLY A 743 -5.51 7.77 6.91
CA GLY A 743 -5.66 6.56 6.09
C GLY A 743 -4.40 6.20 5.28
N LEU A 744 -3.22 6.36 5.86
CA LEU A 744 -1.93 6.12 5.19
C LEU A 744 -1.43 4.70 5.45
N GLU A 745 -0.84 4.06 4.43
CA GLU A 745 -0.45 2.64 4.45
C GLU A 745 1.07 2.40 4.31
N GLY A 746 1.88 3.47 4.30
CA GLY A 746 3.33 3.37 4.35
C GLY A 746 3.88 3.06 5.76
N PRO A 747 5.22 2.91 5.91
CA PRO A 747 5.84 2.66 7.22
C PRO A 747 5.49 3.74 8.24
N SER A 748 5.15 3.36 9.48
CA SER A 748 4.79 4.30 10.54
C SER A 748 5.66 4.09 11.78
N LEU A 749 6.59 5.01 12.02
CA LEU A 749 7.65 4.90 13.03
C LEU A 749 7.68 6.12 13.94
N THR A 750 7.81 5.86 15.24
CA THR A 750 8.15 6.86 16.25
C THR A 750 9.60 6.65 16.69
N ILE A 751 10.42 7.70 16.65
CA ILE A 751 11.86 7.65 16.87
C ILE A 751 12.24 8.49 18.08
N ASP A 752 12.90 7.86 19.04
CA ASP A 752 13.48 8.54 20.21
C ASP A 752 15.00 8.39 20.21
N THR A 753 15.68 9.47 19.79
CA THR A 753 17.12 9.67 19.96
C THR A 753 17.37 10.96 20.74
N ALA A 754 16.48 11.29 21.68
CA ALA A 754 16.47 12.55 22.41
C ALA A 754 16.48 13.77 21.48
N CYS A 755 17.44 14.68 21.64
CA CYS A 755 17.49 15.95 20.91
C CYS A 755 17.65 15.79 19.38
N SER A 756 18.13 14.64 18.90
CA SER A 756 18.31 14.36 17.46
C SER A 756 17.09 13.72 16.79
N SER A 757 16.03 13.41 17.54
CA SER A 757 14.88 12.59 17.07
C SER A 757 14.31 13.02 15.73
N SER A 758 14.00 14.31 15.54
CA SER A 758 13.41 14.77 14.26
C SER A 758 14.36 14.72 13.06
N LEU A 759 15.67 14.89 13.23
CA LEU A 759 16.62 14.75 12.11
C LEU A 759 16.89 13.29 11.78
N VAL A 760 16.90 12.42 12.79
CA VAL A 760 16.95 10.96 12.54
C VAL A 760 15.68 10.52 11.83
N ALA A 761 14.52 11.03 12.23
CA ALA A 761 13.26 10.76 11.53
C ALA A 761 13.28 11.23 10.07
N LEU A 762 13.81 12.42 9.79
CA LEU A 762 14.02 12.90 8.42
C LEU A 762 15.01 12.01 7.65
N HIS A 763 16.08 11.53 8.30
CA HIS A 763 17.02 10.59 7.70
C HIS A 763 16.32 9.29 7.29
N GLU A 764 15.58 8.65 8.20
CA GLU A 764 14.84 7.41 7.93
C GLU A 764 13.78 7.59 6.84
N ALA A 765 13.06 8.72 6.84
CA ALA A 765 12.11 9.06 5.77
C ALA A 765 12.80 9.13 4.40
N CYS A 766 13.96 9.78 4.32
CA CYS A 766 14.74 9.84 3.09
C CYS A 766 15.25 8.45 2.66
N GLN A 767 15.58 7.57 3.61
CA GLN A 767 16.00 6.20 3.30
C GLN A 767 14.84 5.39 2.74
N ALA A 768 13.67 5.43 3.37
CA ALA A 768 12.46 4.72 2.93
C ALA A 768 11.99 5.17 1.53
N LEU A 769 12.07 6.47 1.23
CA LEU A 769 11.78 7.00 -0.10
C LEU A 769 12.77 6.52 -1.16
N ARG A 770 14.06 6.35 -0.81
CA ARG A 770 15.11 5.82 -1.69
C ARG A 770 14.97 4.33 -1.95
N THR A 771 14.60 3.55 -0.94
CA THR A 771 14.38 2.09 -1.07
C THR A 771 13.05 1.75 -1.73
N GLY A 772 12.13 2.71 -1.80
CA GLY A 772 10.81 2.53 -2.38
C GLY A 772 9.81 1.89 -1.41
N ASP A 773 10.06 1.98 -0.10
CA ASP A 773 9.13 1.53 0.94
C ASP A 773 7.90 2.46 1.03
N CYS A 774 8.08 3.74 0.69
CA CYS A 774 7.02 4.71 0.49
C CYS A 774 7.28 5.62 -0.74
N ASP A 775 6.23 6.30 -1.20
CA ASP A 775 6.29 7.26 -2.31
C ASP A 775 6.29 8.72 -1.84
N MET A 776 5.78 8.95 -0.63
CA MET A 776 5.76 10.21 0.09
C MET A 776 5.97 9.91 1.59
N ALA A 777 6.49 10.87 2.35
CA ALA A 777 6.70 10.72 3.78
C ALA A 777 6.30 11.99 4.54
N LEU A 778 5.51 11.81 5.59
CA LEU A 778 5.36 12.79 6.68
C LEU A 778 6.51 12.58 7.66
N THR A 779 7.30 13.61 7.92
CA THR A 779 8.41 13.52 8.86
C THR A 779 8.61 14.78 9.68
N GLY A 780 8.97 14.63 10.95
CA GLY A 780 9.08 15.77 11.84
C GLY A 780 9.39 15.39 13.27
N GLY A 781 9.01 16.25 14.21
CA GLY A 781 9.06 15.93 15.63
C GLY A 781 8.21 16.84 16.48
N VAL A 782 7.87 16.34 17.66
CA VAL A 782 6.96 16.98 18.61
C VAL A 782 7.51 16.87 20.02
N THR A 783 7.35 17.94 20.80
CA THR A 783 7.64 17.98 22.23
C THR A 783 6.65 18.91 22.91
N VAL A 784 5.92 18.37 23.88
CA VAL A 784 5.12 19.13 24.86
C VAL A 784 5.43 18.53 26.23
N MET A 785 5.70 19.38 27.22
CA MET A 785 6.00 19.03 28.60
C MET A 785 4.71 19.09 29.44
N PRO A 786 4.05 17.95 29.72
CA PRO A 786 2.85 17.92 30.56
C PRO A 786 3.16 18.12 32.05
N SER A 787 4.38 17.83 32.49
CA SER A 787 4.80 17.90 33.89
C SER A 787 6.17 18.60 34.03
N THR A 788 6.53 18.95 35.27
CA THR A 788 7.83 19.56 35.59
C THR A 788 8.99 18.55 35.64
N GLY A 789 8.78 17.28 35.26
CA GLY A 789 9.78 16.22 35.41
C GLY A 789 11.11 16.54 34.71
N MET A 790 11.06 17.00 33.46
CA MET A 790 12.26 17.38 32.70
C MET A 790 13.00 18.59 33.30
N LEU A 791 12.26 19.57 33.83
CA LEU A 791 12.84 20.72 34.54
C LEU A 791 13.62 20.26 35.77
N VAL A 792 13.06 19.34 36.56
CA VAL A 792 13.69 18.79 37.76
C VAL A 792 14.94 17.99 37.41
N GLU A 793 14.85 17.09 36.43
CA GLU A 793 15.93 16.17 36.10
C GLU A 793 17.16 16.92 35.55
N PHE A 794 16.96 17.85 34.62
CA PHE A 794 18.09 18.63 34.08
C PHE A 794 18.61 19.70 35.04
N SER A 795 17.79 20.20 35.98
CA SER A 795 18.29 21.05 37.06
C SER A 795 19.30 20.31 37.94
N ARG A 796 19.02 19.04 38.28
CA ARG A 796 19.96 18.21 39.05
C ARG A 796 21.29 17.97 38.35
N GLN A 797 21.25 17.85 37.02
CA GLN A 797 22.44 17.71 36.19
C GLN A 797 23.19 19.04 35.99
N ARG A 798 22.65 20.16 36.51
CA ARG A 798 23.17 21.52 36.31
C ARG A 798 23.36 21.86 34.82
N GLY A 799 22.49 21.33 33.97
CA GLY A 799 22.51 21.54 32.53
C GLY A 799 21.65 22.72 32.05
N LEU A 800 20.70 23.17 32.88
CA LEU A 800 19.76 24.23 32.54
C LEU A 800 20.34 25.62 32.78
N SER A 801 20.06 26.54 31.86
CA SER A 801 20.32 27.96 32.07
C SER A 801 19.31 28.53 33.10
N PRO A 802 19.76 29.28 34.12
CA PRO A 802 18.86 29.84 35.13
C PRO A 802 17.78 30.77 34.57
N ASP A 803 18.10 31.51 33.50
CA ASP A 803 17.18 32.43 32.80
C ASP A 803 16.45 31.78 31.62
N GLY A 804 16.64 30.47 31.40
CA GLY A 804 15.92 29.71 30.38
C GLY A 804 16.32 30.01 28.94
N ARG A 805 17.40 30.76 28.68
CA ARG A 805 17.85 31.09 27.32
C ARG A 805 18.97 30.18 26.85
N CYS A 806 18.96 29.82 25.57
CA CYS A 806 20.09 29.13 24.93
C CYS A 806 21.04 30.17 24.32
N LYS A 807 22.07 30.58 25.07
CA LYS A 807 23.05 31.61 24.66
C LYS A 807 24.15 30.99 23.78
N ALA A 808 23.74 30.42 22.65
CA ALA A 808 24.60 29.62 21.78
C ALA A 808 25.86 30.37 21.33
N PHE A 809 27.02 29.76 21.59
CA PHE A 809 28.36 30.26 21.25
C PHE A 809 28.76 31.60 21.90
N SER A 810 28.00 32.05 22.91
CA SER A 810 28.24 33.28 23.67
C SER A 810 29.28 33.07 24.78
N ALA A 811 29.98 34.13 25.16
CA ALA A 811 30.76 34.16 26.40
C ALA A 811 29.91 33.95 27.66
N SER A 812 28.62 34.28 27.56
CA SER A 812 27.65 34.16 28.66
C SER A 812 26.89 32.81 28.69
N ALA A 813 27.29 31.85 27.86
CA ALA A 813 26.74 30.50 27.83
C ALA A 813 26.79 29.81 29.21
N ASP A 814 25.63 29.43 29.74
CA ASP A 814 25.47 28.91 31.10
C ASP A 814 24.54 27.68 31.20
N GLY A 815 24.15 27.10 30.06
CA GLY A 815 23.24 25.97 29.99
C GLY A 815 22.25 26.14 28.85
N PHE A 816 21.32 25.19 28.72
CA PHE A 816 20.23 25.29 27.75
C PHE A 816 18.91 25.61 28.46
N GLY A 817 18.03 26.31 27.75
CA GLY A 817 16.65 26.50 28.17
C GLY A 817 15.75 25.44 27.57
N LEU A 818 14.94 24.76 28.40
CA LEU A 818 13.93 23.85 27.87
C LEU A 818 12.85 24.61 27.10
N ALA A 819 12.46 24.05 25.96
CA ALA A 819 11.32 24.52 25.20
C ALA A 819 10.50 23.36 24.61
N GLU A 820 9.35 23.75 24.08
CA GLU A 820 8.38 22.92 23.37
C GLU A 820 8.34 23.27 21.90
N GLY A 821 7.73 22.41 21.11
CA GLY A 821 7.49 22.72 19.72
C GLY A 821 7.04 21.52 18.91
N VAL A 822 6.51 21.81 17.73
CA VAL A 822 6.13 20.85 16.72
C VAL A 822 6.63 21.33 15.37
N GLY A 823 7.24 20.45 14.60
CA GLY A 823 7.54 20.69 13.19
C GLY A 823 7.21 19.46 12.38
N MET A 824 6.60 19.65 11.22
CA MET A 824 6.21 18.58 10.30
C MET A 824 6.57 18.98 8.87
N LEU A 825 7.07 18.02 8.10
CA LEU A 825 7.47 18.14 6.71
C LEU A 825 6.75 17.08 5.88
N VAL A 826 6.36 17.45 4.66
CA VAL A 826 5.98 16.51 3.60
C VAL A 826 7.17 16.39 2.65
N VAL A 827 7.66 15.16 2.49
CA VAL A 827 8.86 14.86 1.71
C VAL A 827 8.57 13.80 0.67
N GLU A 828 9.07 13.96 -0.54
CA GLU A 828 9.00 12.96 -1.61
C GLU A 828 10.29 12.98 -2.45
N ARG A 829 10.42 12.06 -3.40
CA ARG A 829 11.54 12.09 -4.35
C ARG A 829 11.43 13.33 -5.24
N LEU A 830 12.55 14.02 -5.49
CA LEU A 830 12.54 15.22 -6.34
C LEU A 830 12.03 14.92 -7.76
N SER A 831 12.32 13.73 -8.28
CA SER A 831 11.77 13.27 -9.56
C SER A 831 10.24 13.14 -9.55
N ASP A 832 9.65 12.67 -8.46
CA ASP A 832 8.20 12.56 -8.32
C ASP A 832 7.52 13.91 -8.12
N ALA A 833 8.09 14.79 -7.30
CA ALA A 833 7.59 16.15 -7.13
C ALA A 833 7.45 16.88 -8.47
N ARG A 834 8.48 16.76 -9.32
CA ARG A 834 8.47 17.33 -10.68
C ARG A 834 7.44 16.68 -11.58
N ARG A 835 7.33 15.35 -11.54
CA ARG A 835 6.38 14.58 -12.35
C ARG A 835 4.93 14.91 -12.00
N LEU A 836 4.65 15.12 -10.72
CA LEU A 836 3.31 15.42 -10.20
C LEU A 836 3.00 16.93 -10.19
N GLY A 837 3.97 17.79 -10.51
CA GLY A 837 3.80 19.25 -10.46
C GLY A 837 3.64 19.79 -9.04
N HIS A 838 4.20 19.10 -8.04
CA HIS A 838 4.24 19.55 -6.67
C HIS A 838 5.30 20.65 -6.49
N ARG A 839 5.00 21.61 -5.62
CA ARG A 839 5.92 22.71 -5.29
C ARG A 839 7.12 22.14 -4.52
N VAL A 840 8.33 22.54 -4.90
CA VAL A 840 9.55 22.19 -4.16
C VAL A 840 10.00 23.41 -3.35
N LEU A 841 9.91 23.32 -2.02
CA LEU A 841 10.33 24.38 -1.10
C LEU A 841 11.86 24.41 -0.93
N ALA A 842 12.46 23.23 -0.79
CA ALA A 842 13.89 23.00 -0.71
C ALA A 842 14.20 21.53 -1.03
N VAL A 843 15.48 21.21 -1.17
CA VAL A 843 15.95 19.85 -1.44
C VAL A 843 16.85 19.37 -0.30
N VAL A 844 16.55 18.20 0.25
CA VAL A 844 17.47 17.45 1.11
C VAL A 844 18.43 16.70 0.19
N ARG A 845 19.67 17.21 0.09
CA ARG A 845 20.71 16.66 -0.77
C ARG A 845 21.37 15.42 -0.20
N GLY A 846 21.51 15.37 1.11
CA GLY A 846 22.09 14.24 1.81
C GLY A 846 21.97 14.40 3.31
N SER A 847 22.02 13.28 4.02
CA SER A 847 22.00 13.25 5.48
C SER A 847 22.84 12.08 5.99
N ALA A 848 23.29 12.16 7.23
CA ALA A 848 23.99 11.08 7.91
C ALA A 848 23.65 11.05 9.40
N VAL A 849 23.69 9.84 9.96
CA VAL A 849 23.53 9.58 11.39
C VAL A 849 24.74 8.77 11.88
N ASN A 850 25.26 9.08 13.06
CA ASN A 850 26.30 8.27 13.71
C ASN A 850 26.17 8.27 15.23
N GLN A 851 27.16 7.70 15.92
CA GLN A 851 27.23 7.64 17.37
C GLN A 851 28.58 8.15 17.90
N ASP A 852 28.53 8.81 19.05
CA ASP A 852 29.69 9.28 19.80
C ASP A 852 30.56 8.12 20.30
N GLY A 853 29.95 6.98 20.60
CA GLY A 853 30.62 5.79 21.10
C GLY A 853 31.10 5.96 22.54
N ALA A 854 32.31 5.50 22.84
CA ALA A 854 32.91 5.67 24.17
C ALA A 854 33.46 7.10 24.36
N SER A 855 32.58 8.06 24.59
CA SER A 855 32.92 9.44 24.95
C SER A 855 33.25 9.59 26.45
N ASN A 856 33.62 10.80 26.90
CA ASN A 856 33.98 11.11 28.29
C ASN A 856 32.75 11.20 29.23
N GLY A 857 31.86 10.22 29.15
CA GLY A 857 30.57 10.16 29.84
C GLY A 857 29.42 10.04 28.84
N LEU A 858 28.37 9.31 29.21
CA LEU A 858 27.25 8.98 28.30
C LEU A 858 26.62 10.22 27.63
N SER A 859 26.51 11.32 28.38
CA SER A 859 25.94 12.60 27.91
C SER A 859 26.97 13.59 27.39
N ALA A 860 28.26 13.25 27.40
CA ALA A 860 29.32 14.14 26.93
C ALA A 860 29.48 14.03 25.40
N PRO A 861 29.37 15.14 24.66
CA PRO A 861 29.46 15.13 23.21
C PRO A 861 30.89 14.82 22.70
N SER A 862 31.00 14.28 21.48
CA SER A 862 32.29 13.94 20.85
C SER A 862 32.57 14.75 19.58
N GLY A 863 33.50 15.71 19.67
CA GLY A 863 33.94 16.51 18.51
C GLY A 863 34.39 15.68 17.30
N PRO A 864 35.21 14.62 17.47
CA PRO A 864 35.56 13.73 16.37
C PRO A 864 34.36 13.02 15.72
N ALA A 865 33.33 12.66 16.49
CA ALA A 865 32.12 12.05 15.95
C ALA A 865 31.27 13.05 15.16
N GLN A 866 31.14 14.28 15.66
CA GLN A 866 30.49 15.39 14.94
C GLN A 866 31.21 15.69 13.61
N GLN A 867 32.55 15.72 13.59
CA GLN A 867 33.29 15.86 12.34
C GLN A 867 33.01 14.72 11.35
N ARG A 868 32.90 13.47 11.84
CA ARG A 868 32.60 12.31 10.99
C ARG A 868 31.19 12.37 10.40
N VAL A 869 30.17 12.71 11.18
CA VAL A 869 28.78 12.79 10.67
C VAL A 869 28.65 13.93 9.64
N ILE A 870 29.30 15.07 9.87
CA ILE A 870 29.34 16.18 8.90
C ILE A 870 29.97 15.72 7.58
N ARG A 871 31.17 15.11 7.64
CA ARG A 871 31.85 14.60 6.44
C ARG A 871 31.03 13.55 5.71
N GLN A 872 30.37 12.65 6.44
CA GLN A 872 29.52 11.62 5.83
C GLN A 872 28.29 12.21 5.14
N ALA A 873 27.64 13.20 5.76
CA ALA A 873 26.49 13.88 5.14
C ALA A 873 26.90 14.62 3.85
N LEU A 874 28.08 15.26 3.84
CA LEU A 874 28.66 15.89 2.65
C LEU A 874 28.96 14.88 1.53
N VAL A 875 29.53 13.72 1.89
CA VAL A 875 29.76 12.61 0.95
C VAL A 875 28.44 12.10 0.38
N ASN A 876 27.44 11.84 1.23
CA ASN A 876 26.12 11.38 0.81
C ASN A 876 25.42 12.41 -0.09
N ALA A 877 25.67 13.71 0.12
CA ALA A 877 25.13 14.78 -0.70
C ALA A 877 25.87 15.00 -2.04
N GLY A 878 27.09 14.46 -2.19
CA GLY A 878 27.98 14.77 -3.30
C GLY A 878 28.43 16.24 -3.32
N VAL A 879 28.57 16.88 -2.14
CA VAL A 879 28.85 18.30 -1.98
C VAL A 879 30.17 18.53 -1.24
N GLN A 880 30.98 19.49 -1.70
CA GLN A 880 32.19 19.89 -0.98
C GLN A 880 31.85 20.81 0.20
N ALA A 881 32.63 20.69 1.29
CA ALA A 881 32.44 21.53 2.47
C ALA A 881 32.46 23.03 2.15
N SER A 882 33.25 23.48 1.18
CA SER A 882 33.36 24.89 0.75
C SER A 882 32.12 25.44 0.00
N GLN A 883 31.15 24.58 -0.31
CA GLN A 883 29.92 24.91 -1.03
C GLN A 883 28.68 24.99 -0.11
N VAL A 884 28.84 24.82 1.21
CA VAL A 884 27.76 25.01 2.19
C VAL A 884 27.92 26.37 2.85
N ASP A 885 26.96 27.27 2.77
CA ASP A 885 27.20 28.67 3.15
C ASP A 885 26.99 28.94 4.64
N VAL A 886 26.06 28.21 5.24
CA VAL A 886 25.61 28.39 6.62
C VAL A 886 25.39 27.05 7.31
N VAL A 887 25.63 27.00 8.61
CA VAL A 887 25.18 25.90 9.46
C VAL A 887 24.23 26.42 10.53
N GLU A 888 23.03 25.85 10.52
CA GLU A 888 22.10 25.88 11.65
C GLU A 888 22.54 24.79 12.63
N ALA A 889 23.18 25.21 13.70
CA ALA A 889 23.87 24.34 14.63
C ALA A 889 22.94 23.71 15.68
N HIS A 890 23.45 22.67 16.34
CA HIS A 890 22.83 22.16 17.55
C HIS A 890 22.84 23.23 18.65
N GLY A 891 23.96 23.93 18.88
CA GLY A 891 24.06 25.23 19.54
C GLY A 891 23.19 25.39 20.78
N THR A 892 23.47 24.63 21.84
CA THR A 892 22.61 24.58 23.03
C THR A 892 22.90 25.68 24.06
N GLY A 893 23.98 26.45 23.92
CA GLY A 893 24.36 27.44 24.92
C GLY A 893 25.13 26.82 26.08
N THR A 894 25.73 25.64 25.89
CA THR A 894 26.44 24.93 26.96
C THR A 894 27.95 25.23 26.91
N LYS A 895 28.56 25.44 28.08
CA LYS A 895 30.00 25.76 28.21
C LYS A 895 30.93 24.72 27.58
N LEU A 896 30.50 23.45 27.54
CA LEU A 896 31.27 22.34 26.99
C LEU A 896 30.86 22.01 25.54
N GLY A 897 29.56 21.97 25.24
CA GLY A 897 29.06 21.55 23.93
C GLY A 897 29.36 22.55 22.83
N ASP A 898 29.17 23.84 23.09
CA ASP A 898 29.34 24.88 22.07
C ASP A 898 30.78 24.95 21.53
N PRO A 899 31.84 24.90 22.38
CA PRO A 899 33.21 24.81 21.87
C PRO A 899 33.51 23.55 21.06
N ILE A 900 32.96 22.39 21.48
CA ILE A 900 33.15 21.12 20.78
C ILE A 900 32.53 21.19 19.37
N GLU A 901 31.32 21.73 19.25
CA GLU A 901 30.64 21.89 17.97
C GLU A 901 31.34 22.90 17.07
N ALA A 902 31.69 24.08 17.60
CA ALA A 902 32.40 25.09 16.81
C ALA A 902 33.75 24.57 16.27
N GLN A 903 34.51 23.84 17.08
CA GLN A 903 35.76 23.20 16.64
C GLN A 903 35.53 22.14 15.56
N ALA A 904 34.45 21.33 15.67
CA ALA A 904 34.10 20.36 14.65
C ALA A 904 33.74 21.03 13.31
N LEU A 905 33.02 22.15 13.34
CA LEU A 905 32.70 22.97 12.16
C LEU A 905 33.96 23.62 11.57
N GLN A 906 34.84 24.16 12.40
CA GLN A 906 36.14 24.71 11.94
C GLN A 906 37.00 23.64 11.28
N ALA A 907 37.07 22.43 11.84
CA ALA A 907 37.84 21.30 11.31
C ALA A 907 37.23 20.63 10.06
N THR A 908 36.02 21.02 9.67
CA THR A 908 35.33 20.50 8.49
C THR A 908 35.06 21.62 7.49
N TYR A 909 34.03 22.42 7.74
CA TYR A 909 33.60 23.53 6.91
C TYR A 909 34.58 24.70 6.88
N GLY A 910 35.24 25.01 8.00
CA GLY A 910 36.12 26.18 8.14
C GLY A 910 37.45 26.09 7.38
N GLN A 911 37.77 24.92 6.79
CA GLN A 911 39.02 24.67 6.07
C GLN A 911 38.92 25.05 4.59
N GLY A 912 40.01 25.57 4.01
CA GLY A 912 40.13 25.79 2.56
C GLY A 912 39.18 26.84 1.99
N ARG A 913 38.71 27.80 2.81
CA ARG A 913 37.82 28.90 2.40
C ARG A 913 38.54 30.25 2.31
N PRO A 914 38.13 31.13 1.38
CA PRO A 914 38.58 32.52 1.37
C PRO A 914 37.95 33.31 2.53
N ALA A 915 38.62 34.36 2.99
CA ALA A 915 38.18 35.17 4.13
C ALA A 915 36.88 35.96 3.85
N GLU A 916 36.60 36.20 2.58
CA GLU A 916 35.42 36.89 2.07
C GLU A 916 34.18 35.99 2.02
N ARG A 917 34.36 34.66 2.12
CA ARG A 917 33.26 33.67 2.10
C ARG A 917 33.37 32.68 3.27
N PRO A 918 33.25 33.17 4.52
CA PRO A 918 33.26 32.31 5.70
C PRO A 918 32.04 31.38 5.69
N LEU A 919 32.08 30.32 6.50
CA LEU A 919 30.88 29.62 6.91
C LEU A 919 30.15 30.48 7.95
N TRP A 920 28.88 30.75 7.71
CA TRP A 920 28.01 31.39 8.69
C TRP A 920 27.47 30.39 9.71
N LEU A 921 27.36 30.80 10.97
CA LEU A 921 26.95 29.95 12.08
C LEU A 921 25.87 30.65 12.92
N GLY A 922 24.79 29.94 13.21
CA GLY A 922 23.74 30.40 14.12
C GLY A 922 22.94 29.24 14.71
N SER A 923 22.02 29.55 15.63
CA SER A 923 21.08 28.56 16.15
C SER A 923 19.71 29.17 16.45
N LEU A 924 18.66 28.51 15.98
CA LEU A 924 17.26 28.79 16.29
C LEU A 924 16.98 28.74 17.79
N LYS A 925 17.73 27.93 18.54
CA LYS A 925 17.54 27.80 20.00
C LYS A 925 17.74 29.11 20.74
N SER A 926 18.52 30.04 20.18
CA SER A 926 18.68 31.38 20.74
C SER A 926 17.40 32.22 20.72
N ASN A 927 16.45 31.91 19.83
CA ASN A 927 15.15 32.58 19.75
C ASN A 927 14.09 31.87 20.59
N ILE A 928 14.00 30.54 20.51
CA ILE A 928 12.84 29.80 21.04
C ILE A 928 13.17 28.84 22.20
N GLY A 929 14.44 28.73 22.58
CA GLY A 929 14.92 27.68 23.50
C GLY A 929 15.10 26.32 22.83
N HIS A 930 15.41 25.28 23.61
CA HIS A 930 15.63 23.94 23.11
C HIS A 930 14.34 23.12 23.04
N ALA A 931 13.72 23.06 21.86
CA ALA A 931 12.49 22.30 21.58
C ALA A 931 12.68 20.76 21.51
N GLN A 932 13.65 20.21 22.24
CA GLN A 932 13.92 18.78 22.41
C GLN A 932 13.80 17.94 21.12
N ALA A 933 12.83 17.02 21.02
CA ALA A 933 12.67 16.14 19.85
C ALA A 933 12.32 16.92 18.56
N ALA A 934 11.66 18.07 18.69
CA ALA A 934 11.29 18.97 17.60
C ALA A 934 12.38 20.00 17.23
N ALA A 935 13.53 20.00 17.91
CA ALA A 935 14.57 21.00 17.70
C ALA A 935 15.22 20.92 16.31
N GLY A 936 15.45 19.69 15.81
CA GLY A 936 16.07 19.45 14.52
C GLY A 936 15.24 19.96 13.34
N VAL A 937 13.97 19.56 13.30
CA VAL A 937 13.03 20.01 12.26
C VAL A 937 12.78 21.51 12.29
N GLY A 938 12.80 22.15 13.46
CA GLY A 938 12.70 23.61 13.56
C GLY A 938 13.86 24.32 12.85
N GLY A 939 15.08 23.80 13.03
CA GLY A 939 16.26 24.26 12.31
C GLY A 939 16.12 24.07 10.79
N VAL A 940 15.56 22.95 10.35
CA VAL A 940 15.25 22.71 8.92
C VAL A 940 14.27 23.76 8.41
N ILE A 941 13.14 23.99 9.09
CA ILE A 941 12.12 24.96 8.67
C ILE A 941 12.69 26.38 8.59
N LYS A 942 13.46 26.80 9.60
CA LYS A 942 14.18 28.10 9.58
C LYS A 942 15.06 28.22 8.33
N MET A 943 15.83 27.18 8.01
CA MET A 943 16.73 27.19 6.85
C MET A 943 16.01 27.08 5.51
N VAL A 944 14.88 26.39 5.43
CA VAL A 944 14.01 26.40 4.23
C VAL A 944 13.48 27.82 3.98
N MET A 945 13.05 28.53 5.01
CA MET A 945 12.63 29.94 4.89
C MET A 945 13.80 30.84 4.46
N ALA A 946 14.97 30.70 5.07
CA ALA A 946 16.18 31.45 4.69
C ALA A 946 16.60 31.20 3.22
N LEU A 947 16.50 29.95 2.74
CA LEU A 947 16.78 29.59 1.35
C LEU A 947 15.80 30.26 0.38
N ARG A 948 14.52 30.35 0.74
CA ARG A 948 13.48 30.97 -0.09
C ARG A 948 13.60 32.49 -0.16
N GLU A 949 13.84 33.11 0.99
CA GLU A 949 13.93 34.57 1.10
C GLU A 949 15.32 35.12 0.72
N GLY A 950 16.34 34.26 0.67
CA GLY A 950 17.71 34.68 0.36
C GLY A 950 18.31 35.56 1.44
N VAL A 951 17.99 35.29 2.70
CA VAL A 951 18.45 36.06 3.87
C VAL A 951 18.86 35.10 4.99
N LEU A 952 19.96 35.42 5.66
CA LEU A 952 20.42 34.74 6.88
C LEU A 952 20.03 35.58 8.11
N PRO A 953 19.15 35.09 8.99
CA PRO A 953 18.74 35.82 10.19
C PRO A 953 19.84 35.76 11.28
N PRO A 954 19.90 36.78 12.16
CA PRO A 954 20.85 36.79 13.26
C PRO A 954 20.56 35.70 14.31
N THR A 955 21.60 35.28 15.03
CA THR A 955 21.53 34.46 16.24
C THR A 955 21.62 35.36 17.46
N LEU A 956 20.77 35.13 18.46
CA LEU A 956 20.67 36.01 19.62
C LEU A 956 21.73 35.68 20.69
N HIS A 957 21.95 36.65 21.59
CA HIS A 957 22.86 36.57 22.74
C HIS A 957 24.35 36.36 22.38
N ALA A 958 24.73 36.61 21.13
CA ALA A 958 26.05 36.32 20.60
C ALA A 958 26.94 37.57 20.42
N ASP A 959 26.60 38.70 21.05
CA ASP A 959 27.36 39.96 20.93
C ASP A 959 28.82 39.80 21.36
N GLU A 960 29.04 39.06 22.45
CA GLU A 960 30.38 38.65 22.89
C GLU A 960 30.54 37.14 22.64
N PRO A 961 31.35 36.73 21.65
CA PRO A 961 31.53 35.32 21.31
C PRO A 961 32.36 34.60 22.39
N SER A 962 32.15 33.30 22.54
CA SER A 962 32.82 32.52 23.60
C SER A 962 34.34 32.58 23.49
N PRO A 963 35.06 32.89 24.58
CA PRO A 963 36.53 32.91 24.60
C PRO A 963 37.14 31.49 24.61
N HIS A 964 36.31 30.46 24.77
CA HIS A 964 36.73 29.05 24.73
C HIS A 964 36.80 28.50 23.29
N ILE A 965 36.48 29.34 22.30
CA ILE A 965 36.56 29.03 20.88
C ILE A 965 37.62 29.93 20.25
N ASP A 966 38.61 29.33 19.60
CA ASP A 966 39.56 30.09 18.77
C ASP A 966 38.90 30.41 17.42
N TRP A 967 38.20 31.53 17.35
CA TRP A 967 37.53 32.00 16.13
C TRP A 967 38.49 32.32 14.97
N SER A 968 39.81 32.34 15.22
CA SER A 968 40.82 32.52 14.16
C SER A 968 41.26 31.20 13.50
N ALA A 969 41.00 30.05 14.12
CA ALA A 969 41.46 28.73 13.68
C ALA A 969 40.76 28.17 12.41
N GLY A 970 39.74 28.87 11.90
CA GLY A 970 39.04 28.51 10.66
C GLY A 970 38.12 29.64 10.19
N GLN A 971 37.70 29.60 8.93
CA GLN A 971 36.81 30.63 8.38
C GLN A 971 35.34 30.35 8.74
N VAL A 972 35.01 30.43 10.03
CA VAL A 972 33.65 30.31 10.57
C VAL A 972 33.30 31.60 11.33
N ARG A 973 32.13 32.18 11.08
CA ARG A 973 31.67 33.43 11.72
C ARG A 973 30.24 33.30 12.24
N LEU A 974 30.00 33.83 13.44
CA LEU A 974 28.66 33.95 13.98
C LEU A 974 27.83 34.96 13.19
N LEU A 975 26.56 34.62 12.97
CA LEU A 975 25.55 35.50 12.40
C LEU A 975 25.02 36.45 13.46
N THR A 976 25.75 37.50 13.81
CA THR A 976 25.30 38.49 14.82
C THR A 976 24.38 39.56 14.22
N GLU A 977 24.30 39.65 12.89
CA GLU A 977 23.45 40.58 12.14
C GLU A 977 22.81 39.85 10.95
N GLU A 978 21.67 40.38 10.49
CA GLU A 978 21.01 39.93 9.26
C GLU A 978 21.94 40.10 8.05
N ARG A 979 21.95 39.11 7.14
CA ARG A 979 22.76 39.16 5.93
C ARG A 979 22.00 38.69 4.71
N GLU A 980 22.19 39.38 3.59
CA GLU A 980 21.79 38.87 2.28
C GLU A 980 22.54 37.57 1.96
N TRP A 981 21.83 36.62 1.36
CA TRP A 981 22.35 35.33 0.91
C TRP A 981 22.21 35.20 -0.60
N PRO A 982 23.12 35.81 -1.39
CA PRO A 982 23.06 35.75 -2.84
C PRO A 982 23.54 34.39 -3.38
N GLU A 983 23.17 34.06 -4.62
CA GLU A 983 23.71 32.89 -5.32
C GLU A 983 25.18 33.13 -5.72
N ALA A 984 26.08 32.24 -5.27
CA ALA A 984 27.53 32.44 -5.39
C ALA A 984 28.21 31.33 -6.22
N GLY A 985 27.86 31.21 -7.50
CA GLY A 985 28.45 30.21 -8.42
C GLY A 985 28.12 28.74 -8.09
N HIS A 986 27.31 28.51 -7.06
CA HIS A 986 26.64 27.26 -6.71
C HIS A 986 25.29 27.58 -6.04
N PRO A 987 24.35 26.63 -5.99
CA PRO A 987 23.11 26.81 -5.23
C PRO A 987 23.39 27.12 -3.76
N ARG A 988 22.53 27.96 -3.16
CA ARG A 988 22.53 28.21 -1.71
C ARG A 988 22.34 26.90 -0.96
N ARG A 989 23.21 26.63 0.02
CA ARG A 989 23.19 25.39 0.80
C ARG A 989 23.40 25.62 2.28
N ALA A 990 22.63 24.91 3.10
CA ALA A 990 22.74 24.94 4.56
C ALA A 990 23.03 23.54 5.12
N GLY A 991 23.87 23.46 6.15
CA GLY A 991 23.94 22.30 7.03
C GLY A 991 23.01 22.49 8.23
N VAL A 992 22.34 21.43 8.68
CA VAL A 992 21.55 21.42 9.92
C VAL A 992 22.03 20.29 10.82
N SER A 993 22.43 20.62 12.05
CA SER A 993 22.97 19.68 13.03
C SER A 993 22.00 19.45 14.19
N SER A 994 21.86 18.20 14.65
CA SER A 994 21.28 17.92 15.96
C SER A 994 21.95 16.72 16.62
N PHE A 995 22.33 16.88 17.89
CA PHE A 995 23.11 15.90 18.64
C PHE A 995 22.33 15.48 19.90
N GLY A 996 21.95 14.22 19.97
CA GLY A 996 21.21 13.66 21.08
C GLY A 996 22.08 13.45 22.31
N VAL A 997 21.52 13.66 23.50
CA VAL A 997 22.21 13.37 24.78
C VAL A 997 22.55 11.88 24.94
N SER A 998 21.95 11.00 24.14
CA SER A 998 22.28 9.57 24.04
C SER A 998 23.52 9.28 23.17
N GLY A 999 24.17 10.30 22.62
CA GLY A 999 25.35 10.20 21.75
C GLY A 999 25.02 10.03 20.26
N THR A 1000 23.75 9.90 19.86
CA THR A 1000 23.37 9.82 18.45
C THR A 1000 23.44 11.20 17.82
N ASN A 1001 24.19 11.35 16.72
CA ASN A 1001 24.31 12.61 15.98
C ASN A 1001 23.64 12.50 14.63
N ALA A 1002 22.98 13.58 14.20
CA ALA A 1002 22.44 13.71 12.85
C ALA A 1002 22.90 15.02 12.20
N HIS A 1003 23.24 14.96 10.91
CA HIS A 1003 23.55 16.12 10.09
C HIS A 1003 22.87 16.03 8.72
N VAL A 1004 22.23 17.11 8.28
CA VAL A 1004 21.47 17.20 7.03
C VAL A 1004 22.00 18.34 6.17
N ILE A 1005 22.14 18.11 4.86
CA ILE A 1005 22.50 19.12 3.87
C ILE A 1005 21.24 19.51 3.08
N LEU A 1006 20.86 20.78 3.19
CA LEU A 1006 19.76 21.40 2.45
C LEU A 1006 20.30 22.22 1.28
N GLU A 1007 19.54 22.29 0.20
CA GLU A 1007 19.83 23.08 -1.00
C GLU A 1007 18.57 23.83 -1.45
N ALA A 1008 18.75 25.04 -2.00
CA ALA A 1008 17.67 25.81 -2.60
C ALA A 1008 16.99 25.02 -3.73
N ALA A 1009 15.67 25.19 -3.87
CA ALA A 1009 14.92 24.54 -4.94
C ALA A 1009 15.43 25.00 -6.33
N PRO A 1010 15.52 24.10 -7.33
CA PRO A 1010 15.94 24.44 -8.68
C PRO A 1010 15.00 25.51 -9.30
N GLY A 1011 15.55 26.61 -9.78
CA GLY A 1011 14.77 27.69 -10.44
C GLY A 1011 14.33 28.83 -9.52
N THR A 1012 14.81 28.91 -8.28
CA THR A 1012 14.49 30.00 -7.33
C THR A 1012 15.16 31.35 -7.63
N GLY A 1013 15.78 31.51 -8.81
CA GLY A 1013 16.39 32.75 -9.30
C GLY A 1013 15.43 33.73 -9.99
N GLY A 1014 14.13 33.45 -9.98
CA GLY A 1014 13.07 34.32 -10.46
C GLY A 1014 11.74 33.60 -10.26
N ALA A 1015 10.66 34.31 -9.94
CA ALA A 1015 9.34 33.75 -10.16
C ALA A 1015 9.33 33.16 -11.58
N PRO A 1016 8.83 31.93 -11.82
CA PRO A 1016 8.74 31.44 -13.17
C PRO A 1016 7.96 32.50 -13.94
N GLU A 1017 8.63 33.15 -14.91
CA GLU A 1017 7.92 33.78 -16.01
C GLU A 1017 7.15 32.61 -16.61
N VAL A 1018 5.87 32.52 -16.25
CA VAL A 1018 4.92 31.72 -16.98
C VAL A 1018 5.08 32.24 -18.39
N SER A 1019 5.71 31.44 -19.26
CA SER A 1019 5.73 31.75 -20.68
C SER A 1019 4.28 32.04 -21.04
N ASP A 1020 4.01 33.22 -21.61
CA ASP A 1020 2.75 33.63 -22.24
C ASP A 1020 2.40 32.65 -23.36
N GLY A 1021 2.03 31.45 -22.95
CA GLY A 1021 2.06 30.23 -23.73
C GLY A 1021 0.81 29.46 -23.38
N VAL A 1022 -0.29 29.91 -23.99
CA VAL A 1022 -1.57 29.18 -24.12
C VAL A 1022 -2.40 29.10 -22.83
N LEU A 1023 -2.58 30.22 -22.12
CA LEU A 1023 -3.77 30.43 -21.29
C LEU A 1023 -4.52 31.61 -21.88
N GLY A 1024 -5.81 31.42 -22.21
CA GLY A 1024 -6.69 32.50 -22.64
C GLY A 1024 -6.76 33.62 -21.61
N SER A 1025 -7.36 34.76 -21.97
CA SER A 1025 -7.59 35.87 -21.05
C SER A 1025 -8.14 35.36 -19.71
N ALA A 1026 -7.58 35.85 -18.60
CA ALA A 1026 -8.07 35.51 -17.26
C ALA A 1026 -9.60 35.71 -17.21
N PRO A 1027 -10.36 34.78 -16.63
CA PRO A 1027 -11.81 34.87 -16.61
C PRO A 1027 -12.24 36.13 -15.88
N GLU A 1028 -13.18 36.88 -16.47
CA GLU A 1028 -13.68 38.13 -15.88
C GLU A 1028 -14.37 37.88 -14.54
N THR A 1029 -14.91 36.69 -14.28
CA THR A 1029 -15.57 36.32 -13.01
C THR A 1029 -14.95 35.07 -12.42
N VAL A 1030 -14.66 35.07 -11.11
CA VAL A 1030 -14.00 33.95 -10.42
C VAL A 1030 -14.79 33.48 -9.18
N PRO A 1031 -14.78 32.16 -8.89
CA PRO A 1031 -15.36 31.61 -7.67
C PRO A 1031 -14.32 31.41 -6.56
N TRP A 1032 -14.48 32.07 -5.42
CA TRP A 1032 -13.75 31.75 -4.19
C TRP A 1032 -14.53 30.73 -3.38
N VAL A 1033 -14.08 29.48 -3.44
CA VAL A 1033 -14.70 28.35 -2.75
C VAL A 1033 -14.10 28.21 -1.36
N LEU A 1034 -14.95 28.21 -0.33
CA LEU A 1034 -14.56 27.98 1.06
C LEU A 1034 -15.26 26.73 1.55
N SER A 1035 -14.56 25.96 2.38
CA SER A 1035 -15.15 24.86 3.10
C SER A 1035 -14.58 24.71 4.51
N ALA A 1036 -15.37 24.19 5.43
CA ALA A 1036 -14.94 23.84 6.78
C ALA A 1036 -15.73 22.65 7.35
N ALA A 1037 -15.27 22.09 8.47
CA ALA A 1037 -15.95 21.00 9.17
C ALA A 1037 -17.09 21.48 10.09
N SER A 1038 -17.21 22.79 10.34
CA SER A 1038 -18.30 23.38 11.11
C SER A 1038 -18.67 24.77 10.59
N PRO A 1039 -19.88 25.29 10.90
CA PRO A 1039 -20.28 26.65 10.54
C PRO A 1039 -19.32 27.70 11.11
N ASP A 1040 -18.87 27.53 12.35
CA ASP A 1040 -17.98 28.47 13.01
C ASP A 1040 -16.59 28.44 12.37
N ALA A 1041 -16.08 27.27 12.00
CA ALA A 1041 -14.83 27.13 11.27
C ALA A 1041 -14.92 27.73 9.85
N LEU A 1042 -16.09 27.69 9.20
CA LEU A 1042 -16.30 28.33 7.90
C LEU A 1042 -16.23 29.86 8.01
N ARG A 1043 -16.80 30.44 9.08
CA ARG A 1043 -16.70 31.87 9.37
C ARG A 1043 -15.26 32.28 9.65
N ALA A 1044 -14.55 31.50 10.47
CA ALA A 1044 -13.14 31.71 10.75
C ALA A 1044 -12.27 31.60 9.48
N GLN A 1045 -12.61 30.68 8.57
CA GLN A 1045 -11.91 30.55 7.29
C GLN A 1045 -12.16 31.74 6.36
N ALA A 1046 -13.39 32.27 6.32
CA ALA A 1046 -13.71 33.49 5.58
C ALA A 1046 -12.92 34.69 6.13
N GLU A 1047 -12.85 34.84 7.45
CA GLU A 1047 -12.08 35.89 8.11
C GLU A 1047 -10.58 35.79 7.80
N ARG A 1048 -10.00 34.58 7.91
CA ARG A 1048 -8.57 34.34 7.57
C ARG A 1048 -8.26 34.64 6.11
N LEU A 1049 -9.10 34.19 5.17
CA LEU A 1049 -8.92 34.45 3.75
C LEU A 1049 -8.99 35.95 3.46
N ARG A 1050 -9.99 36.64 4.05
CA ARG A 1050 -10.16 38.09 3.91
C ARG A 1050 -8.94 38.84 4.41
N GLY A 1051 -8.42 38.49 5.59
CA GLY A 1051 -7.18 39.07 6.12
C GLY A 1051 -5.99 38.83 5.20
N HIS A 1052 -5.78 37.58 4.79
CA HIS A 1052 -4.67 37.18 3.92
C HIS A 1052 -4.63 37.95 2.58
N VAL A 1053 -5.79 38.09 1.96
CA VAL A 1053 -5.96 38.77 0.67
C VAL A 1053 -5.88 40.30 0.87
N ALA A 1054 -6.47 40.87 1.92
CA ALA A 1054 -6.38 42.31 2.19
C ALA A 1054 -4.93 42.79 2.41
N GLU A 1055 -4.10 41.99 3.07
CA GLU A 1055 -2.68 42.29 3.29
C GLU A 1055 -1.81 42.20 2.02
N ARG A 1056 -2.34 41.59 0.94
CA ARG A 1056 -1.59 41.30 -0.30
C ARG A 1056 -2.36 41.77 -1.54
N PRO A 1057 -2.48 43.09 -1.78
CA PRO A 1057 -3.24 43.64 -2.90
C PRO A 1057 -2.74 43.18 -4.27
N GLY A 1058 -1.49 42.74 -4.39
CA GLY A 1058 -0.90 42.22 -5.62
C GLY A 1058 -1.31 40.78 -6.00
N LEU A 1059 -2.05 40.05 -5.15
CA LEU A 1059 -2.54 38.70 -5.50
C LEU A 1059 -3.69 38.81 -6.52
N ALA A 1060 -3.57 38.13 -7.66
CA ALA A 1060 -4.65 38.05 -8.64
C ALA A 1060 -5.82 37.21 -8.10
N SER A 1061 -7.06 37.67 -8.29
CA SER A 1061 -8.26 36.98 -7.80
C SER A 1061 -8.42 35.58 -8.40
N ALA A 1062 -7.96 35.38 -9.64
CA ALA A 1062 -7.95 34.09 -10.32
C ALA A 1062 -6.99 33.07 -9.68
N ASP A 1063 -5.81 33.51 -9.23
CA ASP A 1063 -4.85 32.61 -8.55
C ASP A 1063 -5.38 32.16 -7.18
N VAL A 1064 -6.05 33.08 -6.46
CA VAL A 1064 -6.73 32.76 -5.20
C VAL A 1064 -7.86 31.74 -5.44
N ALA A 1065 -8.69 31.97 -6.46
CA ALA A 1065 -9.76 31.04 -6.85
C ALA A 1065 -9.20 29.65 -7.21
N PHE A 1066 -8.15 29.60 -8.02
CA PHE A 1066 -7.48 28.37 -8.42
C PHE A 1066 -6.91 27.61 -7.21
N ALA A 1067 -6.23 28.31 -6.30
CA ALA A 1067 -5.68 27.70 -5.09
C ALA A 1067 -6.78 27.14 -4.17
N LEU A 1068 -7.87 27.88 -3.96
CA LEU A 1068 -9.00 27.43 -3.14
C LEU A 1068 -9.71 26.21 -3.75
N ALA A 1069 -9.82 26.15 -5.07
CA ALA A 1069 -10.53 25.07 -5.76
C ALA A 1069 -9.68 23.79 -5.92
N THR A 1070 -8.35 23.90 -6.05
CA THR A 1070 -7.49 22.76 -6.44
C THR A 1070 -6.49 22.33 -5.37
N ARG A 1071 -6.23 23.16 -4.35
CA ARG A 1071 -5.18 22.94 -3.33
C ARG A 1071 -5.72 22.84 -1.92
N ARG A 1072 -7.03 22.61 -1.75
CA ARG A 1072 -7.71 22.50 -0.45
C ARG A 1072 -8.65 21.31 -0.43
N THR A 1073 -8.73 20.68 0.73
CA THR A 1073 -9.67 19.60 0.99
C THR A 1073 -11.09 20.16 1.05
N ALA A 1074 -12.02 19.60 0.26
CA ALA A 1074 -13.42 20.05 0.22
C ALA A 1074 -14.24 19.48 1.39
N LEU A 1075 -14.40 20.28 2.44
CA LEU A 1075 -15.13 19.92 3.67
C LEU A 1075 -16.65 20.15 3.55
N GLU A 1076 -17.40 19.80 4.59
CA GLU A 1076 -18.86 19.67 4.57
C GLU A 1076 -19.60 21.01 4.44
N TYR A 1077 -19.24 22.00 5.27
CA TYR A 1077 -19.88 23.32 5.25
C TYR A 1077 -19.21 24.18 4.19
N ARG A 1078 -19.96 24.60 3.17
CA ARG A 1078 -19.40 25.29 2.00
C ARG A 1078 -20.04 26.65 1.77
N ALA A 1079 -19.22 27.58 1.31
CA ALA A 1079 -19.67 28.85 0.78
C ALA A 1079 -18.86 29.20 -0.47
N VAL A 1080 -19.51 29.79 -1.47
CA VAL A 1080 -18.82 30.30 -2.67
C VAL A 1080 -19.09 31.78 -2.79
N ALA A 1081 -18.05 32.60 -2.83
CA ALA A 1081 -18.12 34.00 -3.22
C ALA A 1081 -17.82 34.13 -4.71
N VAL A 1082 -18.75 34.70 -5.49
CA VAL A 1082 -18.58 34.88 -6.95
C VAL A 1082 -18.53 36.37 -7.25
N GLY A 1083 -17.50 36.80 -7.96
CA GLY A 1083 -17.30 38.21 -8.30
C GLY A 1083 -16.25 38.38 -9.40
N ALA A 1084 -16.38 39.49 -10.12
CA ALA A 1084 -15.39 39.93 -11.10
C ALA A 1084 -14.31 40.79 -10.44
N GLU A 1085 -14.76 41.64 -9.52
CA GLU A 1085 -13.89 42.58 -8.82
C GLU A 1085 -13.52 42.06 -7.43
N ARG A 1086 -12.29 42.39 -7.02
CA ARG A 1086 -11.74 41.99 -5.71
C ARG A 1086 -12.59 42.48 -4.55
N ASP A 1087 -13.07 43.73 -4.61
CA ASP A 1087 -13.83 44.35 -3.52
C ASP A 1087 -15.17 43.63 -3.30
N GLU A 1088 -15.81 43.17 -4.37
CA GLU A 1088 -17.05 42.40 -4.29
C GLU A 1088 -16.85 41.04 -3.60
N LEU A 1089 -15.70 40.41 -3.83
CA LEU A 1089 -15.31 39.16 -3.19
C LEU A 1089 -15.00 39.38 -1.71
N LEU A 1090 -14.28 40.45 -1.36
CA LEU A 1090 -13.98 40.82 0.04
C LEU A 1090 -15.24 41.15 0.83
N ASP A 1091 -16.18 41.92 0.27
CA ASP A 1091 -17.47 42.23 0.89
C ASP A 1091 -18.27 40.96 1.17
N THR A 1092 -18.20 39.98 0.25
CA THR A 1092 -18.84 38.68 0.43
C THR A 1092 -18.20 37.88 1.56
N LEU A 1093 -16.86 37.90 1.68
CA LEU A 1093 -16.16 37.28 2.82
C LEU A 1093 -16.49 37.96 4.15
N ASP A 1094 -16.60 39.29 4.19
CA ASP A 1094 -16.99 40.07 5.39
C ASP A 1094 -18.44 39.79 5.83
N ALA A 1095 -19.32 39.46 4.88
CA ALA A 1095 -20.67 39.00 5.19
C ALA A 1095 -20.67 37.56 5.70
N LEU A 1096 -19.90 36.66 5.09
CA LEU A 1096 -19.76 35.26 5.50
C LEU A 1096 -19.15 35.13 6.90
N SER A 1097 -18.08 35.87 7.20
CA SER A 1097 -17.43 35.87 8.53
C SER A 1097 -18.39 36.35 9.63
N ALA A 1098 -19.24 37.33 9.33
CA ALA A 1098 -20.28 37.85 10.24
C ALA A 1098 -21.54 36.97 10.32
N GLY A 1099 -21.63 35.88 9.55
CA GLY A 1099 -22.83 35.03 9.48
C GLY A 1099 -24.06 35.72 8.87
N ARG A 1100 -23.85 36.76 8.05
CA ARG A 1100 -24.93 37.50 7.39
C ARG A 1100 -25.22 36.93 6.00
N PRO A 1101 -26.48 36.98 5.52
CA PRO A 1101 -26.79 36.67 4.13
C PRO A 1101 -26.05 37.61 3.18
N ALA A 1102 -25.35 37.07 2.18
CA ALA A 1102 -24.72 37.85 1.12
C ALA A 1102 -25.40 37.53 -0.23
N PRO A 1103 -25.78 38.54 -1.03
CA PRO A 1103 -26.45 38.33 -2.32
C PRO A 1103 -25.64 37.50 -3.32
N ARG A 1104 -24.31 37.50 -3.18
CA ARG A 1104 -23.35 36.81 -4.05
C ARG A 1104 -22.64 35.64 -3.36
N ALA A 1105 -23.09 35.27 -2.16
CA ALA A 1105 -22.70 34.02 -1.53
C ALA A 1105 -23.71 32.94 -1.88
N VAL A 1106 -23.21 31.79 -2.34
CA VAL A 1106 -24.02 30.57 -2.47
C VAL A 1106 -23.72 29.69 -1.25
N PRO A 1107 -24.59 29.65 -0.23
CA PRO A 1107 -24.41 28.73 0.90
C PRO A 1107 -24.75 27.30 0.45
N GLY A 1108 -23.89 26.34 0.80
CA GLY A 1108 -24.15 24.91 0.67
C GLY A 1108 -24.50 24.32 2.03
N ASP A 1109 -25.59 23.55 2.10
CA ASP A 1109 -25.98 22.82 3.31
C ASP A 1109 -25.24 21.48 3.40
N ALA A 1110 -24.80 21.13 4.61
CA ALA A 1110 -24.12 19.88 4.97
C ALA A 1110 -24.92 18.63 4.54
N ALA A 1111 -26.25 18.71 4.61
CA ALA A 1111 -27.15 17.60 4.32
C ALA A 1111 -27.38 17.33 2.82
N ALA A 1112 -27.00 18.23 1.93
CA ALA A 1112 -27.34 18.17 0.50
C ALA A 1112 -26.29 17.43 -0.35
N HIS A 1113 -25.86 16.23 0.07
CA HIS A 1113 -24.91 15.41 -0.67
C HIS A 1113 -25.54 14.59 -1.82
N SER A 1114 -26.67 15.04 -2.40
CA SER A 1114 -27.27 14.35 -3.55
C SER A 1114 -26.41 14.52 -4.81
N ARG A 1115 -25.62 13.49 -5.13
CA ARG A 1115 -24.69 13.41 -6.27
C ARG A 1115 -25.36 13.05 -7.61
N ARG A 1116 -26.67 13.32 -7.79
CA ARG A 1116 -27.42 12.91 -8.98
C ARG A 1116 -28.12 14.10 -9.66
N PRO A 1117 -27.35 14.94 -10.37
CA PRO A 1117 -27.92 16.08 -11.07
C PRO A 1117 -28.84 15.60 -12.20
N VAL A 1118 -29.98 16.26 -12.38
CA VAL A 1118 -30.91 16.02 -13.48
C VAL A 1118 -30.86 17.23 -14.42
N PHE A 1119 -30.55 17.02 -15.69
CA PHE A 1119 -30.61 18.09 -16.67
C PHE A 1119 -32.03 18.22 -17.22
N VAL A 1120 -32.59 19.42 -17.12
CA VAL A 1120 -33.96 19.73 -17.57
C VAL A 1120 -33.89 20.63 -18.80
N PHE A 1121 -34.43 20.14 -19.90
CA PHE A 1121 -34.42 20.76 -21.21
C PHE A 1121 -35.81 21.35 -21.51
N PRO A 1122 -36.00 22.67 -21.35
CA PRO A 1122 -37.31 23.29 -21.54
C PRO A 1122 -37.75 23.25 -23.01
N GLY A 1123 -39.06 23.47 -23.21
CA GLY A 1123 -39.62 23.71 -24.53
C GLY A 1123 -39.38 25.15 -25.00
N GLN A 1124 -40.21 25.62 -25.93
CA GLN A 1124 -40.12 26.99 -26.43
C GLN A 1124 -40.70 27.96 -25.39
N GLY A 1125 -40.07 29.13 -25.22
CA GLY A 1125 -40.50 30.17 -24.27
C GLY A 1125 -39.36 30.77 -23.45
N SER A 1126 -38.18 30.16 -23.44
CA SER A 1126 -36.99 30.66 -22.74
C SER A 1126 -36.04 31.49 -23.62
N GLN A 1127 -36.31 31.59 -24.92
CA GLN A 1127 -35.47 32.34 -25.85
C GLN A 1127 -35.57 33.85 -25.63
N TRP A 1128 -34.46 34.55 -25.83
CA TRP A 1128 -34.37 36.01 -25.85
C TRP A 1128 -33.25 36.43 -26.82
N ALA A 1129 -33.30 37.65 -27.36
CA ALA A 1129 -32.32 38.14 -28.33
C ALA A 1129 -30.93 38.30 -27.69
N GLY A 1130 -29.88 37.77 -28.33
CA GLY A 1130 -28.52 37.77 -27.79
C GLY A 1130 -28.23 36.67 -26.76
N MET A 1131 -29.16 35.72 -26.53
CA MET A 1131 -28.88 34.58 -25.66
C MET A 1131 -27.64 33.81 -26.14
N ALA A 1132 -26.81 33.37 -25.19
CA ALA A 1132 -25.60 32.58 -25.43
C ALA A 1132 -24.46 33.24 -26.22
N VAL A 1133 -24.58 34.49 -26.69
CA VAL A 1133 -23.51 35.19 -27.43
C VAL A 1133 -22.26 35.38 -26.55
N GLU A 1134 -22.43 35.79 -25.30
CA GLU A 1134 -21.31 35.95 -24.36
C GLU A 1134 -20.57 34.62 -24.13
N LEU A 1135 -21.29 33.51 -23.98
CA LEU A 1135 -20.68 32.18 -23.83
C LEU A 1135 -20.02 31.69 -25.13
N LEU A 1136 -20.56 32.06 -26.29
CA LEU A 1136 -19.97 31.77 -27.58
C LEU A 1136 -18.61 32.48 -27.75
N ASP A 1137 -18.46 33.68 -27.18
CA ASP A 1137 -17.21 34.44 -27.25
C ASP A 1137 -16.22 34.10 -26.13
N SER A 1138 -16.71 33.71 -24.94
CA SER A 1138 -15.88 33.49 -23.74
C SER A 1138 -15.55 32.02 -23.42
N SER A 1139 -16.30 31.05 -23.94
CA SER A 1139 -16.13 29.62 -23.62
C SER A 1139 -15.84 28.78 -24.87
N PRO A 1140 -14.59 28.30 -25.06
CA PRO A 1140 -14.24 27.41 -26.17
C PRO A 1140 -15.08 26.14 -26.23
N VAL A 1141 -15.38 25.53 -25.07
CA VAL A 1141 -16.22 24.31 -24.99
C VAL A 1141 -17.62 24.58 -25.53
N PHE A 1142 -18.22 25.71 -25.12
CA PHE A 1142 -19.55 26.08 -25.59
C PHE A 1142 -19.51 26.41 -27.08
N ALA A 1143 -18.51 27.15 -27.54
CA ALA A 1143 -18.33 27.53 -28.93
C ALA A 1143 -18.12 26.31 -29.85
N ASP A 1144 -17.29 25.36 -29.47
CA ASP A 1144 -17.06 24.13 -30.24
C ASP A 1144 -18.35 23.31 -30.37
N SER A 1145 -19.12 23.19 -29.29
CA SER A 1145 -20.42 22.50 -29.32
C SER A 1145 -21.44 23.23 -30.20
N MET A 1146 -21.47 24.56 -30.15
CA MET A 1146 -22.32 25.39 -31.01
C MET A 1146 -21.94 25.27 -32.49
N HIS A 1147 -20.65 25.23 -32.83
CA HIS A 1147 -20.18 25.00 -34.20
C HIS A 1147 -20.57 23.61 -34.70
N ALA A 1148 -20.41 22.56 -33.88
CA ALA A 1148 -20.85 21.21 -34.24
C ALA A 1148 -22.36 21.14 -34.47
N CYS A 1149 -23.15 21.85 -33.67
CA CYS A 1149 -24.60 21.98 -33.89
C CYS A 1149 -24.92 22.74 -35.18
N ALA A 1150 -24.18 23.81 -35.48
CA ALA A 1150 -24.35 24.59 -36.71
C ALA A 1150 -24.07 23.74 -37.95
N GLU A 1151 -22.96 22.98 -37.96
CA GLU A 1151 -22.62 22.06 -39.05
C GLU A 1151 -23.70 20.99 -39.25
N ALA A 1152 -24.18 20.39 -38.16
CA ALA A 1152 -25.24 19.37 -38.20
C ALA A 1152 -26.59 19.92 -38.73
N LEU A 1153 -26.92 21.18 -38.42
CA LEU A 1153 -28.15 21.82 -38.88
C LEU A 1153 -28.09 22.26 -40.34
N ASN A 1154 -26.90 22.58 -40.87
CA ASN A 1154 -26.71 23.18 -42.20
C ASN A 1154 -27.29 22.31 -43.35
N GLU A 1155 -27.44 21.00 -43.15
CA GLU A 1155 -28.09 20.11 -44.11
C GLU A 1155 -29.62 20.28 -44.20
N PHE A 1156 -30.25 20.89 -43.19
CA PHE A 1156 -31.71 20.87 -42.98
C PHE A 1156 -32.35 22.26 -42.90
N VAL A 1157 -31.56 23.33 -42.87
CA VAL A 1157 -32.04 24.72 -42.78
C VAL A 1157 -31.41 25.59 -43.86
N GLU A 1158 -32.07 26.70 -44.22
CA GLU A 1158 -31.57 27.66 -45.22
C GLU A 1158 -30.93 28.92 -44.59
N TRP A 1159 -30.77 28.94 -43.27
CA TRP A 1159 -30.23 30.05 -42.48
C TRP A 1159 -29.02 29.60 -41.66
N ASN A 1160 -28.15 30.54 -41.28
CA ASN A 1160 -26.94 30.24 -40.50
C ASN A 1160 -27.20 30.44 -38.99
N LEU A 1161 -26.93 29.40 -38.19
CA LEU A 1161 -27.16 29.42 -36.74
C LEU A 1161 -26.43 30.55 -36.01
N LEU A 1162 -25.16 30.78 -36.34
CA LEU A 1162 -24.33 31.76 -35.65
C LEU A 1162 -24.72 33.19 -36.04
N GLU A 1163 -25.13 33.41 -37.29
CA GLU A 1163 -25.67 34.70 -37.73
C GLU A 1163 -27.01 35.00 -37.05
N VAL A 1164 -27.89 34.00 -36.91
CA VAL A 1164 -29.18 34.16 -36.21
C VAL A 1164 -28.98 34.50 -34.73
N LEU A 1165 -28.02 33.88 -34.04
CA LEU A 1165 -27.72 34.19 -32.63
C LEU A 1165 -27.19 35.61 -32.41
N ARG A 1166 -26.45 36.15 -33.38
CA ARG A 1166 -25.89 37.51 -33.35
C ARG A 1166 -26.82 38.55 -33.98
N SER A 1167 -28.01 38.16 -34.43
CA SER A 1167 -28.98 39.04 -35.08
C SER A 1167 -29.95 39.64 -34.07
N ASP A 1168 -30.26 40.93 -34.26
CA ASP A 1168 -31.32 41.64 -33.54
C ASP A 1168 -32.69 41.57 -34.25
N ASP A 1169 -32.82 40.72 -35.28
CA ASP A 1169 -34.04 40.61 -36.08
C ASP A 1169 -35.15 39.86 -35.33
N GLU A 1170 -36.13 40.61 -34.83
CA GLU A 1170 -37.30 40.08 -34.14
C GLU A 1170 -38.16 39.14 -35.01
N GLU A 1171 -38.16 39.28 -36.35
CA GLU A 1171 -38.93 38.38 -37.22
C GLU A 1171 -38.35 36.96 -37.21
N LEU A 1172 -37.02 36.82 -37.18
CA LEU A 1172 -36.34 35.53 -37.04
C LEU A 1172 -36.60 34.89 -35.66
N SER A 1173 -36.69 35.71 -34.61
CA SER A 1173 -36.96 35.26 -33.23
C SER A 1173 -38.39 34.75 -33.00
N ASN A 1174 -39.31 35.03 -33.92
CA ASN A 1174 -40.73 34.60 -33.85
C ASN A 1174 -41.04 33.39 -34.75
N ARG A 1175 -40.11 33.01 -35.62
CA ARG A 1175 -40.26 31.86 -36.51
C ARG A 1175 -39.97 30.56 -35.77
N VAL A 1176 -40.98 29.71 -35.65
CA VAL A 1176 -40.86 28.42 -34.96
C VAL A 1176 -39.77 27.52 -35.58
N ASP A 1177 -39.60 27.60 -36.90
CA ASP A 1177 -38.61 26.87 -37.70
C ASP A 1177 -37.18 27.39 -37.57
N VAL A 1178 -37.00 28.51 -36.86
CA VAL A 1178 -35.71 29.07 -36.46
C VAL A 1178 -35.49 28.86 -34.95
N VAL A 1179 -36.47 29.26 -34.13
CA VAL A 1179 -36.37 29.25 -32.66
C VAL A 1179 -36.13 27.84 -32.10
N GLN A 1180 -36.84 26.82 -32.59
CA GLN A 1180 -36.69 25.48 -32.02
C GLN A 1180 -35.31 24.87 -32.29
N PRO A 1181 -34.76 24.91 -33.53
CA PRO A 1181 -33.39 24.49 -33.77
C PRO A 1181 -32.32 25.32 -33.03
N VAL A 1182 -32.49 26.64 -32.90
CA VAL A 1182 -31.56 27.50 -32.15
C VAL A 1182 -31.56 27.12 -30.66
N LEU A 1183 -32.74 27.00 -30.04
CA LEU A 1183 -32.86 26.57 -28.64
C LEU A 1183 -32.28 25.17 -28.42
N TRP A 1184 -32.47 24.24 -29.35
CA TRP A 1184 -31.85 22.92 -29.30
C TRP A 1184 -30.32 23.01 -29.27
N ALA A 1185 -29.72 23.80 -30.15
CA ALA A 1185 -28.26 23.97 -30.18
C ALA A 1185 -27.72 24.61 -28.90
N VAL A 1186 -28.38 25.65 -28.38
CA VAL A 1186 -28.01 26.29 -27.11
C VAL A 1186 -28.11 25.30 -25.93
N MET A 1187 -29.20 24.53 -25.86
CA MET A 1187 -29.40 23.53 -24.80
C MET A 1187 -28.35 22.42 -24.82
N VAL A 1188 -28.02 21.89 -26.01
CA VAL A 1188 -26.96 20.87 -26.15
C VAL A 1188 -25.60 21.45 -25.77
N SER A 1189 -25.30 22.68 -26.15
CA SER A 1189 -24.03 23.35 -25.84
C SER A 1189 -23.89 23.73 -24.37
N LEU A 1190 -24.98 24.14 -23.72
CA LEU A 1190 -25.00 24.35 -22.25
C LEU A 1190 -24.76 23.03 -21.50
N ALA A 1191 -25.34 21.93 -21.97
CA ALA A 1191 -25.08 20.61 -21.38
C ALA A 1191 -23.60 20.21 -21.53
N ALA A 1192 -22.98 20.46 -22.68
CA ALA A 1192 -21.56 20.23 -22.89
C ALA A 1192 -20.69 21.07 -21.94
N LEU A 1193 -21.05 22.34 -21.71
CA LEU A 1193 -20.35 23.21 -20.77
C LEU A 1193 -20.43 22.69 -19.32
N TRP A 1194 -21.62 22.29 -18.86
CA TRP A 1194 -21.78 21.68 -17.54
C TRP A 1194 -20.98 20.39 -17.37
N GLN A 1195 -20.95 19.55 -18.40
CA GLN A 1195 -20.18 18.30 -18.40
C GLN A 1195 -18.66 18.56 -18.36
N ALA A 1196 -18.17 19.59 -19.04
CA ALA A 1196 -16.76 20.01 -18.98
C ALA A 1196 -16.36 20.50 -17.57
N CYS A 1197 -17.29 21.09 -16.82
CA CYS A 1197 -17.11 21.42 -15.40
C CYS A 1197 -17.21 20.19 -14.46
N GLY A 1198 -17.32 18.97 -15.00
CA GLY A 1198 -17.41 17.73 -14.24
C GLY A 1198 -18.83 17.34 -13.79
N VAL A 1199 -19.87 18.09 -14.18
CA VAL A 1199 -21.28 17.77 -13.83
C VAL A 1199 -21.88 16.84 -14.89
N ARG A 1200 -21.94 15.55 -14.57
CA ARG A 1200 -22.59 14.53 -15.44
C ARG A 1200 -24.04 14.29 -15.00
N PRO A 1201 -25.04 14.43 -15.89
CA PRO A 1201 -26.44 14.23 -15.53
C PRO A 1201 -26.75 12.75 -15.31
N ALA A 1202 -27.28 12.43 -14.13
CA ALA A 1202 -27.78 11.08 -13.82
C ALA A 1202 -29.12 10.77 -14.51
N ALA A 1203 -29.83 11.81 -14.95
CA ALA A 1203 -31.00 11.71 -15.80
C ALA A 1203 -31.18 13.00 -16.62
N VAL A 1204 -31.90 12.89 -17.73
CA VAL A 1204 -32.35 14.03 -18.53
C VAL A 1204 -33.87 14.02 -18.64
N VAL A 1205 -34.47 15.21 -18.63
CA VAL A 1205 -35.91 15.40 -18.83
C VAL A 1205 -36.10 16.52 -19.84
N GLY A 1206 -36.87 16.24 -20.89
CA GLY A 1206 -37.23 17.25 -21.88
C GLY A 1206 -38.71 17.61 -21.82
N HIS A 1207 -39.04 18.87 -22.11
CA HIS A 1207 -40.42 19.32 -22.28
C HIS A 1207 -40.67 19.66 -23.75
N SER A 1208 -41.63 18.99 -24.40
CA SER A 1208 -41.94 19.19 -25.83
C SER A 1208 -40.69 19.01 -26.70
N GLN A 1209 -40.25 20.02 -27.46
CA GLN A 1209 -39.07 19.87 -28.31
C GLN A 1209 -37.77 19.76 -27.51
N GLY A 1210 -37.77 20.14 -26.22
CA GLY A 1210 -36.62 19.94 -25.33
C GLY A 1210 -36.24 18.46 -25.18
N GLU A 1211 -37.16 17.52 -25.41
CA GLU A 1211 -36.83 16.07 -25.46
C GLU A 1211 -35.81 15.73 -26.55
N ILE A 1212 -35.75 16.51 -27.63
CA ILE A 1212 -34.77 16.28 -28.70
C ILE A 1212 -33.35 16.60 -28.21
N ALA A 1213 -33.19 17.68 -27.42
CA ALA A 1213 -31.91 18.02 -26.80
C ALA A 1213 -31.54 17.00 -25.72
N ALA A 1214 -32.50 16.61 -24.89
CA ALA A 1214 -32.32 15.57 -23.88
C ALA A 1214 -31.86 14.24 -24.51
N ALA A 1215 -32.49 13.81 -25.62
CA ALA A 1215 -32.14 12.59 -26.32
C ALA A 1215 -30.73 12.62 -26.92
N VAL A 1216 -30.27 13.76 -27.41
CA VAL A 1216 -28.88 13.93 -27.89
C VAL A 1216 -27.89 13.84 -26.72
N VAL A 1217 -28.16 14.55 -25.62
CA VAL A 1217 -27.26 14.58 -24.45
C VAL A 1217 -27.18 13.22 -23.76
N ALA A 1218 -28.27 12.43 -23.76
CA ALA A 1218 -28.28 11.06 -23.25
C ALA A 1218 -27.72 10.01 -24.24
N GLY A 1219 -27.31 10.41 -25.45
CA GLY A 1219 -26.82 9.49 -26.48
C GLY A 1219 -27.91 8.66 -27.18
N GLY A 1220 -29.19 8.96 -26.97
CA GLY A 1220 -30.31 8.34 -27.65
C GLY A 1220 -30.50 8.79 -29.11
N LEU A 1221 -29.95 9.96 -29.46
CA LEU A 1221 -29.85 10.45 -30.84
C LEU A 1221 -28.43 10.92 -31.13
N SER A 1222 -27.95 10.67 -32.35
CA SER A 1222 -26.73 11.33 -32.83
C SER A 1222 -26.98 12.84 -33.00
N LEU A 1223 -25.94 13.66 -32.97
CA LEU A 1223 -26.06 15.11 -33.15
C LEU A 1223 -26.76 15.47 -34.48
N ARG A 1224 -26.42 14.75 -35.55
CA ARG A 1224 -27.04 14.91 -36.88
C ARG A 1224 -28.50 14.50 -36.90
N ASP A 1225 -28.86 13.39 -36.23
CA ASP A 1225 -30.26 12.96 -36.15
C ASP A 1225 -31.10 13.92 -35.30
N GLY A 1226 -30.54 14.44 -34.20
CA GLY A 1226 -31.15 15.50 -33.41
C GLY A 1226 -31.43 16.75 -34.24
N ALA A 1227 -30.43 17.23 -34.98
CA ALA A 1227 -30.53 18.35 -35.91
C ALA A 1227 -31.63 18.13 -36.97
N ARG A 1228 -31.67 16.93 -37.57
CA ARG A 1228 -32.68 16.54 -38.55
C ARG A 1228 -34.09 16.56 -37.96
N VAL A 1229 -34.27 15.97 -36.77
CA VAL A 1229 -35.58 15.89 -36.12
C VAL A 1229 -36.08 17.27 -35.74
N VAL A 1230 -35.25 18.13 -35.13
CA VAL A 1230 -35.68 19.47 -34.71
C VAL A 1230 -35.96 20.39 -35.91
N ALA A 1231 -35.12 20.36 -36.95
CA ALA A 1231 -35.28 21.19 -38.14
C ALA A 1231 -36.53 20.79 -38.94
N LEU A 1232 -36.71 19.50 -39.24
CA LEU A 1232 -37.86 19.05 -40.03
C LEU A 1232 -39.19 19.18 -39.27
N ARG A 1233 -39.19 18.89 -37.96
CA ARG A 1233 -40.40 19.06 -37.11
C ARG A 1233 -40.84 20.51 -37.09
N SER A 1234 -39.90 21.43 -36.84
CA SER A 1234 -40.21 22.85 -36.73
C SER A 1234 -40.65 23.45 -38.07
N ALA A 1235 -40.03 23.05 -39.19
CA ALA A 1235 -40.44 23.43 -40.54
C ALA A 1235 -41.88 22.98 -40.88
N VAL A 1236 -42.27 21.77 -40.49
CA VAL A 1236 -43.65 21.27 -40.69
C VAL A 1236 -44.65 22.07 -39.85
N ILE A 1237 -44.32 22.41 -38.60
CA ILE A 1237 -45.17 23.24 -37.74
C ILE A 1237 -45.33 24.64 -38.35
N ALA A 1238 -44.23 25.27 -38.78
CA ALA A 1238 -44.25 26.58 -39.44
C ALA A 1238 -45.15 26.56 -40.70
N ARG A 1239 -45.05 25.52 -41.53
CA ARG A 1239 -45.81 25.43 -42.79
C ARG A 1239 -47.29 25.13 -42.60
N LEU A 1240 -47.65 24.25 -41.67
CA LEU A 1240 -49.00 23.69 -41.58
C LEU A 1240 -49.86 24.31 -40.48
N LEU A 1241 -49.24 24.78 -39.39
CA LEU A 1241 -49.91 25.11 -38.12
C LEU A 1241 -49.73 26.57 -37.68
N ALA A 1242 -48.67 27.26 -38.12
CA ALA A 1242 -48.46 28.67 -37.76
C ALA A 1242 -49.63 29.56 -38.20
N GLY A 1243 -50.13 30.40 -37.30
CA GLY A 1243 -51.25 31.33 -37.54
C GLY A 1243 -52.66 30.71 -37.56
N LYS A 1244 -52.80 29.42 -37.22
CA LYS A 1244 -54.10 28.70 -37.19
C LYS A 1244 -54.64 28.39 -35.79
N GLY A 1245 -53.94 28.82 -34.75
CA GLY A 1245 -54.30 28.65 -33.34
C GLY A 1245 -53.96 29.90 -32.57
#